data_AF-D8UDF7-F1
#
_entry.id   AF-D8UDF7-F1
#
_cell.length_a   1.000
_cell.length_b   1.000
_cell.length_c   1.000
_cell.angle_alpha   90.00
_cell.angle_beta   90.00
_cell.angle_gamma   90.00
#
_symmetry.space_group_name_H-M   'P 1'
#
loop_
_entity.id
_entity.type
_entity.pdbx_description
1 polymer ?
#
loop_
_entity_poly.entity_id
_entity_poly.type
_entity_poly.pdbx_seq_one_letter_code
_entity_poly.pdbx_strand_id
1 'polypeptide(L)'
;MSTSYYTVAGASAAPAAPITRFTPADFKYNGRVALALLPCLLTVAIIGGVSVLSCLTIGAMVVYLMDALQYREGAFSGAWLTLACANVAFTVSLLTSSDAPVILQICMIFAMLFLSILTGMWASLQFKWLQMQYPAAAIYFERCVLTASLPLAAVIHCLGLATFVPYSDVPYYLAIVLVALYYMLGRPLMSSFYNVKAGPAALGGGPAVGPEAVVQTRADGVLMAALVVFLPVATYAAVHWIVLTFPLHLYSVLLLAGGMPLCLALLPGGMWWLAPAMPAPVNAGRGGATGSAATDGPSYGSTPYIATPSRGLAGFLRKTIIAGALLVALVGFEGRVVFHGFGQYIQLPPPWNWLAVTFALFGCAAVLLLHLTGALGATVDVTVAGCFLLLCTTAGSLAAGVPFAWLPAPLLAACGLSLFYYDSRSLREYLVFVVGAFLTCVWFMRHHFWFLNILVSGMQLHTICKLALAALVPALTVPGLVIARPCIIPNPPVFPVLQMNAHVVGGLLVMQAVLLCVMEERLYDAGNQDGAPEPMYPGYLVVATSLVGMAVARLLTGRGRLTPLASWLLYTLYGAKASMLVIPEGNLVVAAALLLGATIAPYFFHGPSWILNTPAGAAGGALLAVAAEPQALTAATGSTGPSRPRRLRLAPWQGLVHVASVVVCVALARFAVFDVVQFFISARPTEGLLLGCLALTLAAALVPLASHCYGGGGPVARGAAALALVGTLLVLLQPPLPLAGGARCPRLPLSLCPRLWDERHVPMHSAEDVEVWGRGLSRREHWPRWLLIAAVVACLATTGGSGPAGVVSSPRRLTVVGRLALAGVAGLLVGGYTALELLPSQLPLQLSLPVPLLSASI
;
A
#
# COMPACT_ATOMS: atom_id res chain seq x y z
N MET A 1 28.93 74.66 2.29
CA MET A 1 30.07 75.15 1.48
C MET A 1 30.65 73.97 0.71
N SER A 2 30.99 74.23 -0.56
CA SER A 2 31.62 73.37 -1.60
C SER A 2 30.90 72.10 -2.09
N THR A 3 30.21 72.29 -3.21
CA THR A 3 30.08 71.39 -4.37
C THR A 3 31.43 70.85 -4.88
N SER A 4 31.46 69.59 -5.32
CA SER A 4 32.32 69.10 -6.42
C SER A 4 31.65 67.93 -7.15
N TYR A 5 31.64 68.04 -8.48
CA TYR A 5 31.13 67.11 -9.49
C TYR A 5 32.11 65.97 -9.77
N TYR A 6 31.62 64.76 -10.08
CA TYR A 6 32.15 63.90 -11.17
C TYR A 6 31.07 62.90 -11.64
N THR A 7 30.93 62.78 -12.96
CA THR A 7 29.97 61.95 -13.71
C THR A 7 30.56 60.60 -14.16
N VAL A 8 29.74 59.54 -14.04
CA VAL A 8 29.54 58.33 -14.89
C VAL A 8 30.76 57.55 -15.43
N ALA A 9 30.87 56.25 -15.08
CA ALA A 9 31.00 55.11 -16.02
C ALA A 9 31.21 53.75 -15.31
N GLY A 10 30.51 52.71 -15.78
CA GLY A 10 30.91 51.30 -15.62
C GLY A 10 30.17 50.50 -14.55
N ALA A 11 28.96 50.03 -14.87
CA ALA A 11 28.32 48.93 -14.15
C ALA A 11 29.12 47.63 -14.41
N SER A 12 30.09 47.33 -13.55
CA SER A 12 30.66 45.99 -13.45
C SER A 12 29.61 45.07 -12.81
N ALA A 13 29.22 44.03 -13.53
CA ALA A 13 28.42 42.95 -13.00
C ALA A 13 29.07 42.45 -11.71
N ALA A 14 28.33 42.49 -10.60
CA ALA A 14 28.74 41.82 -9.38
C ALA A 14 29.05 40.36 -9.72
N PRO A 15 30.20 39.81 -9.27
CA PRO A 15 30.50 38.40 -9.50
C PRO A 15 29.36 37.57 -8.93
N ALA A 16 28.70 36.78 -9.77
CA ALA A 16 27.65 35.86 -9.35
C ALA A 16 28.23 34.95 -8.26
N ALA A 17 27.59 34.93 -7.09
CA ALA A 17 28.01 34.07 -5.99
C ALA A 17 28.16 32.62 -6.48
N PRO A 18 29.22 31.89 -6.09
CA PRO A 18 29.40 30.51 -6.49
C PRO A 18 28.19 29.71 -6.01
N ILE A 19 27.41 29.17 -6.96
CA ILE A 19 26.23 28.37 -6.64
C ILE A 19 26.73 27.10 -5.95
N THR A 20 26.40 26.95 -4.67
CA THR A 20 26.81 25.77 -3.90
C THR A 20 26.17 24.53 -4.48
N ARG A 21 26.98 23.47 -4.65
CA ARG A 21 26.56 22.17 -5.20
C ARG A 21 25.49 21.49 -4.34
N PHE A 22 25.48 21.79 -3.04
CA PHE A 22 24.48 21.33 -2.08
C PHE A 22 23.75 22.51 -1.44
N THR A 23 22.45 22.36 -1.25
CA THR A 23 21.58 23.37 -0.63
C THR A 23 20.63 22.71 0.38
N PRO A 24 20.39 23.33 1.54
CA PRO A 24 19.44 22.80 2.53
C PRO A 24 18.04 22.75 1.91
N ALA A 25 17.38 21.60 2.05
CA ALA A 25 16.10 21.30 1.44
C ALA A 25 15.30 20.33 2.32
N ASP A 26 14.00 20.24 2.10
CA ASP A 26 13.19 19.25 2.81
C ASP A 26 13.54 17.83 2.32
N PHE A 27 13.61 16.86 3.23
CA PHE A 27 14.00 15.51 2.89
C PHE A 27 12.94 14.82 2.00
N LYS A 28 13.32 14.58 0.75
CA LYS A 28 12.42 14.08 -0.32
C LYS A 28 11.86 12.68 -0.06
N TYR A 29 12.58 11.83 0.69
CA TYR A 29 12.27 10.41 0.81
C TYR A 29 11.59 10.02 2.13
N ASN A 30 11.07 11.00 2.87
CA ASN A 30 10.42 10.79 4.18
C ASN A 30 9.40 9.65 4.16
N GLY A 31 8.45 9.65 3.21
CA GLY A 31 7.43 8.60 3.14
C GLY A 31 7.99 7.21 2.81
N ARG A 32 9.10 7.11 2.07
CA ARG A 32 9.71 5.81 1.73
C ARG A 32 10.45 5.21 2.92
N VAL A 33 11.18 6.06 3.64
CA VAL A 33 11.91 5.66 4.84
C VAL A 33 10.92 5.34 5.97
N ALA A 34 9.87 6.13 6.15
CA ALA A 34 8.82 5.86 7.13
C ALA A 34 8.15 4.49 6.88
N LEU A 35 7.85 4.14 5.63
CA LEU A 35 7.27 2.84 5.29
C LEU A 35 8.21 1.67 5.65
N ALA A 36 9.53 1.87 5.60
CA ALA A 36 10.50 0.86 6.00
C ALA A 36 10.71 0.80 7.53
N LEU A 37 10.84 1.95 8.20
CA LEU A 37 11.24 2.00 9.61
C LEU A 37 10.07 1.92 10.61
N LEU A 38 8.90 2.47 10.29
CA LEU A 38 7.76 2.45 11.23
C LEU A 38 7.25 1.03 11.52
N PRO A 39 7.11 0.12 10.55
CA PRO A 39 6.75 -1.26 10.87
C PRO A 39 7.85 -1.97 11.67
N CYS A 40 9.12 -1.60 11.49
CA CYS A 40 10.22 -2.10 12.32
C CYS A 40 10.11 -1.61 13.77
N LEU A 41 9.79 -0.33 13.99
CA LEU A 41 9.56 0.20 15.34
C LEU A 41 8.35 -0.45 16.00
N LEU A 42 7.28 -0.68 15.25
CA LEU A 42 6.08 -1.33 15.76
C LEU A 42 6.35 -2.79 16.16
N THR A 43 7.02 -3.57 15.31
CA THR A 43 7.36 -4.96 15.60
C THR A 43 8.26 -5.07 16.83
N VAL A 44 9.24 -4.18 16.98
CA VAL A 44 10.07 -4.14 18.19
C VAL A 44 9.29 -3.68 19.42
N ALA A 45 8.33 -2.75 19.29
CA ALA A 45 7.46 -2.37 20.39
C ALA A 45 6.55 -3.52 20.84
N ILE A 46 6.05 -4.33 19.89
CA ILE A 46 5.25 -5.53 20.18
C ILE A 46 6.10 -6.58 20.90
N ILE A 47 7.31 -6.87 20.38
CA ILE A 47 8.23 -7.85 20.98
C ILE A 47 8.73 -7.37 22.35
N GLY A 48 9.06 -6.08 22.47
CA GLY A 48 9.58 -5.46 23.69
C GLY A 48 8.54 -5.26 24.79
N GLY A 49 7.25 -5.34 24.43
CA GLY A 49 6.12 -5.21 25.34
C GLY A 49 5.85 -3.77 25.80
N VAL A 50 5.15 -3.66 26.93
CA VAL A 50 4.61 -2.39 27.44
C VAL A 50 5.71 -1.37 27.75
N SER A 51 6.88 -1.82 28.23
CA SER A 51 7.99 -0.93 28.61
C SER A 51 8.50 -0.15 27.39
N VAL A 52 8.83 -0.83 26.30
CA VAL A 52 9.32 -0.22 25.06
C VAL A 52 8.25 0.66 24.42
N LEU A 53 7.01 0.18 24.36
CA LEU A 53 5.90 0.96 23.84
C LEU A 53 5.71 2.26 24.64
N SER A 54 5.70 2.19 25.97
CA SER A 54 5.54 3.36 26.85
C SER A 54 6.67 4.37 26.68
N CYS A 55 7.93 3.92 26.57
CA CYS A 55 9.08 4.79 26.31
C CYS A 55 8.94 5.53 24.98
N LEU A 56 8.56 4.84 23.91
CA LEU A 56 8.36 5.45 22.60
C LEU A 56 7.19 6.44 22.59
N THR A 57 6.06 6.11 23.23
CA THR A 57 4.90 7.00 23.27
C THR A 57 5.15 8.24 24.11
N ILE A 58 5.68 8.09 25.33
CA ILE A 58 5.98 9.23 26.22
C ILE A 58 7.06 10.10 25.59
N GLY A 59 8.11 9.49 25.05
CA GLY A 59 9.18 10.24 24.38
C GLY A 59 8.69 10.99 23.14
N ALA A 60 7.81 10.41 22.32
CA ALA A 60 7.19 11.11 21.20
C ALA A 60 6.36 12.32 21.67
N MET A 61 5.62 12.19 22.78
CA MET A 61 4.87 13.33 23.37
C MET A 61 5.82 14.44 23.85
N VAL A 62 6.94 14.09 24.48
CA VAL A 62 7.95 15.06 24.93
C VAL A 62 8.58 15.78 23.74
N VAL A 63 8.98 15.05 22.70
CA VAL A 63 9.55 15.63 21.47
C VAL A 63 8.55 16.59 20.82
N TYR A 64 7.29 16.17 20.71
CA TYR A 64 6.22 17.01 20.18
C TYR A 64 6.01 18.28 21.00
N LEU A 65 6.00 18.18 22.34
CA LEU A 65 5.87 19.34 23.21
C LEU A 65 7.04 20.31 23.03
N MET A 66 8.27 19.81 22.96
CA MET A 66 9.46 20.65 22.73
C MET A 66 9.43 21.34 21.37
N ASP A 67 8.98 20.64 20.32
CA ASP A 67 8.81 21.22 18.99
C ASP A 67 7.69 22.27 18.95
N ALA A 68 6.57 22.02 19.64
CA ALA A 68 5.47 22.97 19.81
C ALA A 68 5.93 24.25 20.53
N LEU A 69 6.83 24.12 21.50
CA LEU A 69 7.49 25.24 22.19
C LEU A 69 8.60 25.92 21.35
N GLN A 70 8.85 25.46 20.12
CA GLN A 70 9.92 25.94 19.23
C GLN A 70 11.34 25.74 19.78
N TYR A 71 11.52 24.87 20.79
CA TYR A 71 12.84 24.55 21.34
C TYR A 71 13.49 23.38 20.58
N ARG A 72 14.03 23.70 19.39
CA ARG A 72 14.52 22.72 18.41
C ARG A 72 15.65 21.83 18.92
N GLU A 73 16.56 22.38 19.72
CA GLU A 73 17.68 21.63 20.31
C GLU A 73 17.20 20.61 21.35
N GLY A 74 16.19 20.98 22.15
CA GLY A 74 15.53 20.08 23.10
C GLY A 74 14.71 19.00 22.42
N ALA A 75 14.03 19.32 21.32
CA ALA A 75 13.34 18.32 20.52
C ALA A 75 14.32 17.30 19.90
N PHE A 76 15.47 17.77 19.41
CA PHE A 76 16.54 16.92 18.87
C PHE A 76 17.14 15.99 19.94
N SER A 77 17.51 16.53 21.11
CA SER A 77 18.08 15.73 22.20
C SER A 77 17.04 14.78 22.80
N GLY A 78 15.79 15.22 22.94
CA GLY A 78 14.67 14.41 23.38
C GLY A 78 14.42 13.20 22.48
N ALA A 79 14.56 13.35 21.15
CA ALA A 79 14.41 12.24 20.22
C ALA A 79 15.49 11.16 20.40
N TRP A 80 16.76 11.56 20.50
CA TRP A 80 17.87 10.61 20.74
C TRP A 80 17.80 9.96 22.13
N LEU A 81 17.43 10.73 23.16
CA LEU A 81 17.25 10.20 24.51
C LEU A 81 16.12 9.17 24.57
N THR A 82 15.00 9.47 23.90
CA THR A 82 13.87 8.52 23.79
C THR A 82 14.31 7.20 23.18
N LEU A 83 15.06 7.24 22.08
CA LEU A 83 15.55 6.04 21.40
C LEU A 83 16.58 5.28 22.27
N ALA A 84 17.44 5.99 23.01
CA ALA A 84 18.36 5.37 23.97
C ALA A 84 17.59 4.67 25.10
N CYS A 85 16.61 5.33 25.70
CA CYS A 85 15.75 4.74 26.73
C CYS A 85 14.96 3.54 26.21
N ALA A 86 14.44 3.60 24.98
CA ALA A 86 13.75 2.48 24.35
C ALA A 86 14.66 1.26 24.13
N ASN A 87 15.94 1.46 23.77
CA ASN A 87 16.92 0.36 23.70
C ASN A 87 17.13 -0.28 25.07
N VAL A 88 17.34 0.53 26.11
CA VAL A 88 17.56 0.01 27.47
C VAL A 88 16.32 -0.75 27.97
N ALA A 89 15.12 -0.22 27.73
CA ALA A 89 13.88 -0.91 28.04
C ALA A 89 13.76 -2.25 27.30
N PHE A 90 14.14 -2.29 26.02
CA PHE A 90 14.12 -3.50 25.22
C PHE A 90 15.15 -4.53 25.71
N THR A 91 16.37 -4.11 26.02
CA THR A 91 17.42 -5.03 26.52
C THR A 91 17.03 -5.62 27.87
N VAL A 92 16.50 -4.83 28.80
CA VAL A 92 16.01 -5.32 30.09
C VAL A 92 14.85 -6.28 29.90
N SER A 93 13.87 -5.94 29.05
CA SER A 93 12.73 -6.81 28.74
C SER A 93 13.17 -8.16 28.17
N LEU A 94 14.10 -8.13 27.20
CA LEU A 94 14.63 -9.34 26.56
C LEU A 94 15.41 -10.23 27.54
N LEU A 95 16.28 -9.64 28.37
CA LEU A 95 17.10 -10.40 29.32
C LEU A 95 16.30 -11.00 30.49
N THR A 96 15.16 -10.39 30.84
CA THR A 96 14.35 -10.83 31.99
C THR A 96 13.25 -11.81 31.60
N SER A 97 12.70 -11.69 30.39
CA SER A 97 11.48 -12.40 29.98
C SER A 97 11.72 -13.47 28.91
N SER A 98 12.89 -13.51 28.26
CA SER A 98 13.14 -14.38 27.10
C SER A 98 13.98 -15.61 27.45
N ASP A 99 13.46 -16.79 27.13
CA ASP A 99 14.20 -18.06 27.19
C ASP A 99 15.02 -18.34 25.91
N ALA A 100 15.13 -17.36 25.00
CA ALA A 100 15.86 -17.52 23.74
C ALA A 100 17.36 -17.78 23.95
N PRO A 101 18.05 -18.49 23.04
CA PRO A 101 19.50 -18.71 23.17
C PRO A 101 20.26 -17.39 23.16
N VAL A 102 21.34 -17.31 23.96
CA VAL A 102 22.15 -16.10 24.20
C VAL A 102 22.59 -15.42 22.89
N ILE A 103 22.98 -16.21 21.88
CA ILE A 103 23.40 -15.68 20.58
C ILE A 103 22.26 -14.90 19.89
N LEU A 104 21.03 -15.44 19.94
CA LEU A 104 19.86 -14.76 19.36
C LEU A 104 19.53 -13.50 20.15
N GLN A 105 19.63 -13.55 21.49
CA GLN A 105 19.42 -12.36 22.33
C GLN A 105 20.42 -11.24 21.97
N ILE A 106 21.71 -11.58 21.81
CA ILE A 106 22.75 -10.64 21.39
C ILE A 106 22.42 -10.05 20.01
N CYS A 107 22.07 -10.89 19.02
CA CYS A 107 21.69 -10.43 17.69
C CYS A 107 20.47 -9.49 17.71
N MET A 108 19.47 -9.78 18.54
CA MET A 108 18.28 -8.94 18.70
C MET A 108 18.61 -7.58 19.32
N ILE A 109 19.50 -7.54 20.31
CA ILE A 109 19.98 -6.29 20.91
C ILE A 109 20.70 -5.44 19.86
N PHE A 110 21.57 -6.05 19.05
CA PHE A 110 22.25 -5.34 17.95
C PHE A 110 21.28 -4.84 16.88
N ALA A 111 20.26 -5.63 16.51
CA ALA A 111 19.25 -5.21 15.55
C ALA A 111 18.44 -4.00 16.06
N MET A 112 18.04 -4.00 17.34
CA MET A 112 17.32 -2.90 17.96
C MET A 112 18.20 -1.64 18.11
N LEU A 113 19.47 -1.80 18.49
CA LEU A 113 20.43 -0.70 18.53
C LEU A 113 20.57 -0.05 17.15
N PHE A 114 20.72 -0.86 16.09
CA PHE A 114 20.85 -0.36 14.73
C PHE A 114 19.56 0.34 14.25
N LEU A 115 18.38 -0.19 14.59
CA LEU A 115 17.09 0.46 14.32
C LEU A 115 17.00 1.82 15.00
N SER A 116 17.40 1.92 16.25
CA SER A 116 17.38 3.16 17.01
C SER A 116 18.36 4.20 16.44
N ILE A 117 19.56 3.79 16.05
CA ILE A 117 20.53 4.69 15.41
C ILE A 117 19.99 5.17 14.06
N LEU A 118 19.41 4.28 13.25
CA LEU A 118 18.87 4.63 11.94
C LEU A 118 17.65 5.56 12.01
N THR A 119 16.76 5.31 12.97
CA THR A 119 15.60 6.18 13.25
C THR A 119 16.04 7.52 13.83
N GLY A 120 17.08 7.55 14.67
CA GLY A 120 17.71 8.79 15.14
C GLY A 120 18.33 9.61 14.01
N MET A 121 19.03 8.97 13.06
CA MET A 121 19.54 9.63 11.85
C MET A 121 18.41 10.17 10.97
N TRP A 122 17.32 9.41 10.82
CA TRP A 122 16.14 9.85 10.07
C TRP A 122 15.43 11.05 10.72
N ALA A 123 15.27 11.05 12.05
CA ALA A 123 14.76 12.19 12.81
C ALA A 123 15.69 13.41 12.69
N SER A 124 17.01 13.19 12.75
CA SER A 124 18.02 14.25 12.61
C SER A 124 17.91 15.01 11.28
N LEU A 125 17.56 14.32 10.19
CA LEU A 125 17.40 14.95 8.87
C LEU A 125 16.24 15.94 8.80
N GLN A 126 15.27 15.90 9.72
CA GLN A 126 14.13 16.83 9.75
C GLN A 126 14.54 18.23 10.24
N PHE A 127 15.64 18.34 10.99
CA PHE A 127 16.09 19.60 11.58
C PHE A 127 16.91 20.43 10.58
N LYS A 128 16.32 21.52 10.05
CA LYS A 128 16.99 22.42 9.08
C LYS A 128 18.28 23.05 9.60
N TRP A 129 18.36 23.32 10.90
CA TRP A 129 19.55 23.88 11.54
C TRP A 129 20.76 22.94 11.39
N LEU A 130 20.57 21.62 11.55
CA LEU A 130 21.61 20.62 11.39
C LEU A 130 22.16 20.62 9.95
N GLN A 131 21.27 20.76 8.96
CA GLN A 131 21.65 20.81 7.54
C GLN A 131 22.47 22.06 7.21
N MET A 132 22.21 23.19 7.88
CA MET A 132 22.93 24.45 7.65
C MET A 132 24.30 24.46 8.32
N GLN A 133 24.41 23.94 9.55
CA GLN A 133 25.67 23.92 10.29
C GLN A 133 26.59 22.76 9.90
N TYR A 134 26.03 21.58 9.64
CA TYR A 134 26.78 20.35 9.37
C TYR A 134 26.28 19.64 8.10
N PRO A 135 26.46 20.26 6.91
CA PRO A 135 25.93 19.70 5.65
C PRO A 135 26.55 18.34 5.28
N ALA A 136 27.80 18.09 5.65
CA ALA A 136 28.45 16.79 5.42
C ALA A 136 27.79 15.67 6.24
N ALA A 137 27.40 15.95 7.49
CA ALA A 137 26.69 14.99 8.33
C ALA A 137 25.29 14.69 7.76
N ALA A 138 24.58 15.69 7.25
CA ALA A 138 23.28 15.50 6.62
C ALA A 138 23.36 14.60 5.37
N ILE A 139 24.37 14.76 4.51
CA ILE A 139 24.58 13.89 3.34
C ILE A 139 24.94 12.46 3.77
N TYR A 140 25.77 12.31 4.81
CA TYR A 140 26.11 11.00 5.37
C TYR A 140 24.88 10.30 5.95
N PHE A 141 24.06 11.00 6.75
CA PHE A 141 22.80 10.47 7.27
C PHE A 141 21.82 10.11 6.17
N GLU A 142 21.67 10.93 5.13
CA GLU A 142 20.84 10.59 3.97
C GLU A 142 21.31 9.27 3.33
N ARG A 143 22.62 9.11 3.11
CA ARG A 143 23.17 7.88 2.55
C ARG A 143 22.90 6.69 3.46
N CYS A 144 23.25 6.77 4.74
CA CYS A 144 23.03 5.68 5.70
C CYS A 144 21.56 5.28 5.83
N VAL A 145 20.64 6.25 5.91
CA VAL A 145 19.20 6.00 6.02
C VAL A 145 18.67 5.31 4.75
N LEU A 146 19.10 5.74 3.56
CA LEU A 146 18.64 5.14 2.30
C LEU A 146 19.33 3.81 1.98
N THR A 147 20.55 3.56 2.44
CA THR A 147 21.24 2.29 2.20
C THR A 147 20.93 1.22 3.23
N ALA A 148 20.88 1.58 4.51
CA ALA A 148 20.78 0.62 5.61
C ALA A 148 19.35 0.27 6.03
N SER A 149 18.34 1.04 5.58
CA SER A 149 16.93 0.75 5.89
C SER A 149 16.44 -0.57 5.32
N LEU A 150 16.84 -0.93 4.10
CA LEU A 150 16.44 -2.19 3.48
C LEU A 150 16.98 -3.44 4.21
N PRO A 151 18.28 -3.59 4.50
CA PRO A 151 18.79 -4.76 5.23
C PRO A 151 18.24 -4.85 6.66
N LEU A 152 18.09 -3.71 7.34
CA LEU A 152 17.50 -3.70 8.68
C LEU A 152 16.03 -4.14 8.66
N ALA A 153 15.24 -3.56 7.74
CA ALA A 153 13.84 -3.92 7.59
C ALA A 153 13.67 -5.39 7.23
N ALA A 154 14.60 -5.96 6.46
CA ALA A 154 14.59 -7.37 6.12
C ALA A 154 14.67 -8.29 7.36
N VAL A 155 15.55 -7.95 8.32
CA VAL A 155 15.71 -8.71 9.56
C VAL A 155 14.48 -8.55 10.45
N ILE A 156 14.05 -7.32 10.69
CA ILE A 156 12.99 -7.02 11.64
C ILE A 156 11.60 -7.44 11.10
N HIS A 157 11.34 -7.27 9.81
CA HIS A 157 10.10 -7.77 9.21
C HIS A 157 10.05 -9.30 9.18
N CYS A 158 11.18 -10.01 9.07
CA CYS A 158 11.17 -11.47 9.19
C CYS A 158 10.64 -11.90 10.57
N LEU A 159 11.14 -11.25 11.63
CA LEU A 159 10.70 -11.49 13.01
C LEU A 159 9.23 -11.09 13.22
N GLY A 160 8.82 -9.92 12.70
CA GLY A 160 7.44 -9.46 12.78
C GLY A 160 6.47 -10.33 11.99
N LEU A 161 6.85 -10.84 10.82
CA LEU A 161 5.98 -11.75 10.05
C LEU A 161 5.79 -13.07 10.79
N ALA A 162 6.83 -13.56 11.47
CA ALA A 162 6.76 -14.80 12.25
C ALA A 162 5.82 -14.72 13.47
N THR A 163 5.37 -13.53 13.88
CA THR A 163 4.36 -13.40 14.97
C THR A 163 2.92 -13.47 14.47
N PHE A 164 2.67 -13.27 13.17
CA PHE A 164 1.31 -13.20 12.60
C PHE A 164 1.00 -14.31 11.58
N VAL A 165 2.04 -14.93 11.01
CA VAL A 165 1.91 -15.89 9.91
C VAL A 165 2.59 -17.20 10.32
N PRO A 166 2.05 -18.38 9.95
CA PRO A 166 2.73 -19.65 10.17
C PRO A 166 4.14 -19.63 9.58
N TYR A 167 5.10 -20.21 10.31
CA TYR A 167 6.54 -20.19 9.96
C TYR A 167 6.85 -20.68 8.54
N SER A 168 6.06 -21.63 8.02
CA SER A 168 6.20 -22.18 6.68
C SER A 168 5.98 -21.15 5.56
N ASP A 169 5.13 -20.14 5.80
CA ASP A 169 4.73 -19.16 4.81
C ASP A 169 5.53 -17.84 4.86
N VAL A 170 6.17 -17.54 6.00
CA VAL A 170 7.03 -16.36 6.23
C VAL A 170 7.94 -16.00 5.05
N PRO A 171 8.71 -16.92 4.44
CA PRO A 171 9.61 -16.59 3.32
C PRO A 171 8.89 -16.06 2.07
N TYR A 172 7.64 -16.46 1.82
CA TYR A 172 6.85 -15.96 0.68
C TYR A 172 6.37 -14.52 0.92
N TYR A 173 5.94 -14.22 2.15
CA TYR A 173 5.59 -12.84 2.52
C TYR A 173 6.82 -11.94 2.54
N LEU A 174 7.93 -12.43 3.10
CA LEU A 174 9.20 -11.72 3.14
C LEU A 174 9.69 -11.37 1.73
N ALA A 175 9.60 -12.32 0.78
CA ALA A 175 9.89 -12.09 -0.63
C ALA A 175 9.13 -10.89 -1.21
N ILE A 176 7.81 -10.82 -1.00
CA ILE A 176 6.96 -9.72 -1.51
C ILE A 176 7.38 -8.39 -0.86
N VAL A 177 7.57 -8.37 0.47
CA VAL A 177 7.98 -7.18 1.22
C VAL A 177 9.34 -6.67 0.76
N LEU A 178 10.32 -7.55 0.53
CA LEU A 178 11.66 -7.18 0.09
C LEU A 178 11.66 -6.64 -1.35
N VAL A 179 10.89 -7.23 -2.26
CA VAL A 179 10.74 -6.71 -3.62
C VAL A 179 10.10 -5.31 -3.61
N ALA A 180 9.11 -5.07 -2.74
CA ALA A 180 8.49 -3.76 -2.56
C ALA A 180 9.47 -2.72 -1.98
N LEU A 181 10.21 -3.08 -0.92
CA LEU A 181 11.24 -2.21 -0.33
C LEU A 181 12.36 -1.92 -1.32
N TYR A 182 12.80 -2.91 -2.11
CA TYR A 182 13.79 -2.71 -3.17
C TYR A 182 13.29 -1.77 -4.26
N TYR A 183 12.02 -1.87 -4.66
CA TYR A 183 11.42 -0.91 -5.57
C TYR A 183 11.47 0.53 -5.03
N MET A 184 11.24 0.70 -3.72
CA MET A 184 11.20 2.02 -3.09
C MET A 184 12.58 2.62 -2.82
N LEU A 185 13.53 1.80 -2.37
CA LEU A 185 14.82 2.22 -1.82
C LEU A 185 16.02 1.76 -2.65
N GLY A 186 15.96 0.62 -3.34
CA GLY A 186 17.10 0.01 -4.06
C GLY A 186 17.36 0.53 -5.48
N ARG A 187 16.55 1.48 -5.95
CA ARG A 187 16.73 2.17 -7.25
C ARG A 187 17.70 3.33 -7.10
N PRO A 188 18.36 3.80 -8.17
CA PRO A 188 19.24 4.95 -8.08
C PRO A 188 18.43 6.19 -7.66
N LEU A 189 18.58 6.59 -6.40
CA LEU A 189 17.91 7.75 -5.81
C LEU A 189 18.82 8.98 -5.92
N MET A 190 18.24 10.09 -6.36
CA MET A 190 18.93 11.38 -6.38
C MET A 190 18.98 11.97 -4.97
N SER A 191 20.10 12.55 -4.55
CA SER A 191 20.20 13.21 -3.24
C SER A 191 19.17 14.33 -3.12
N SER A 192 18.55 14.43 -1.95
CA SER A 192 17.57 15.47 -1.61
C SER A 192 18.22 16.86 -1.50
N PHE A 193 19.52 16.91 -1.23
CA PHE A 193 20.28 18.16 -1.06
C PHE A 193 21.05 18.60 -2.31
N TYR A 194 21.01 17.81 -3.40
CA TYR A 194 21.77 18.12 -4.62
C TYR A 194 21.14 19.25 -5.44
N ASN A 195 21.93 20.28 -5.74
CA ASN A 195 21.49 21.40 -6.55
C ASN A 195 21.79 21.16 -8.04
N VAL A 196 20.76 20.78 -8.79
CA VAL A 196 20.86 20.51 -10.24
C VAL A 196 21.37 21.72 -11.03
N LYS A 197 21.10 22.96 -10.57
CA LYS A 197 21.56 24.19 -11.25
C LYS A 197 23.05 24.48 -11.06
N ALA A 198 23.67 23.86 -10.04
CA ALA A 198 25.09 23.94 -9.75
C ALA A 198 25.88 22.74 -10.32
N GLY A 199 25.20 21.84 -11.04
CA GLY A 199 25.81 20.66 -11.67
C GLY A 199 26.72 21.03 -12.86
N PRO A 200 27.60 20.12 -13.28
CA PRO A 200 28.43 20.33 -14.47
C PRO A 200 27.56 20.62 -15.71
N ALA A 201 28.03 21.46 -16.62
CA ALA A 201 27.30 21.74 -17.87
C ALA A 201 27.26 20.48 -18.75
N ALA A 202 26.07 20.10 -19.21
CA ALA A 202 25.88 19.04 -20.19
C ALA A 202 26.44 19.48 -21.54
N LEU A 203 26.82 18.51 -22.38
CA LEU A 203 27.08 18.75 -23.80
C LEU A 203 25.79 19.37 -24.41
N GLY A 204 25.82 20.65 -24.73
CA GLY A 204 24.64 21.43 -25.15
C GLY A 204 24.18 22.54 -24.19
N GLY A 205 24.92 22.82 -23.11
CA GLY A 205 24.73 24.02 -22.26
C GLY A 205 23.60 23.93 -21.22
N GLY A 206 22.91 22.79 -21.11
CA GLY A 206 21.95 22.52 -20.04
C GLY A 206 22.60 21.98 -18.76
N PRO A 207 21.94 22.01 -17.58
CA PRO A 207 22.47 21.41 -16.36
C PRO A 207 22.56 19.87 -16.49
N ALA A 208 23.75 19.29 -16.29
CA ALA A 208 23.95 17.83 -16.23
C ALA A 208 23.88 17.31 -14.80
N VAL A 209 23.35 16.09 -14.65
CA VAL A 209 23.37 15.35 -13.39
C VAL A 209 24.70 14.60 -13.29
N GLY A 210 25.56 15.01 -12.35
CA GLY A 210 26.83 14.32 -12.06
C GLY A 210 26.62 12.97 -11.36
N PRO A 211 27.62 12.06 -11.37
CA PRO A 211 27.56 10.78 -10.66
C PRO A 211 27.39 10.95 -9.13
N GLU A 212 27.86 12.08 -8.60
CA GLU A 212 27.72 12.49 -7.20
C GLU A 212 26.27 12.86 -6.79
N ALA A 213 25.36 13.00 -7.76
CA ALA A 213 23.95 13.28 -7.48
C ALA A 213 23.20 12.04 -6.99
N VAL A 214 23.72 10.84 -7.27
CA VAL A 214 23.09 9.58 -6.84
C VAL A 214 23.63 9.21 -5.45
N VAL A 215 22.72 8.98 -4.50
CA VAL A 215 23.09 8.68 -3.10
C VAL A 215 23.79 7.32 -2.96
N GLN A 216 23.36 6.34 -3.77
CA GLN A 216 23.78 4.95 -3.67
C GLN A 216 24.85 4.62 -4.69
N THR A 217 25.86 3.86 -4.27
CA THR A 217 26.86 3.30 -5.17
C THR A 217 26.35 2.02 -5.84
N ARG A 218 27.02 1.57 -6.91
CA ARG A 218 26.69 0.29 -7.54
C ARG A 218 26.86 -0.90 -6.60
N ALA A 219 27.89 -0.85 -5.74
CA ALA A 219 28.11 -1.88 -4.73
C ALA A 219 26.93 -1.98 -3.76
N ASP A 220 26.40 -0.83 -3.30
CA ASP A 220 25.20 -0.77 -2.47
C ASP A 220 24.00 -1.41 -3.20
N GLY A 221 23.81 -1.08 -4.48
CA GLY A 221 22.75 -1.66 -5.31
C GLY A 221 22.85 -3.18 -5.52
N VAL A 222 24.07 -3.72 -5.68
CA VAL A 222 24.33 -5.17 -5.77
C VAL A 222 24.04 -5.85 -4.44
N LEU A 223 24.50 -5.30 -3.32
CA LEU A 223 24.28 -5.85 -1.99
C LEU A 223 22.79 -5.91 -1.64
N MET A 224 22.04 -4.84 -1.95
CA MET A 224 20.59 -4.84 -1.78
C MET A 224 19.89 -5.87 -2.68
N ALA A 225 20.31 -5.98 -3.94
CA ALA A 225 19.75 -6.98 -4.86
C ALA A 225 20.05 -8.41 -4.38
N ALA A 226 21.28 -8.67 -3.93
CA ALA A 226 21.68 -9.96 -3.36
C ALA A 226 20.85 -10.28 -2.11
N LEU A 227 20.63 -9.32 -1.22
CA LEU A 227 19.79 -9.52 -0.04
C LEU A 227 18.35 -9.92 -0.41
N VAL A 228 17.75 -9.25 -1.39
CA VAL A 228 16.39 -9.54 -1.85
C VAL A 228 16.29 -10.92 -2.50
N VAL A 229 17.33 -11.37 -3.21
CA VAL A 229 17.37 -12.67 -3.86
C VAL A 229 17.60 -13.81 -2.87
N PHE A 230 18.58 -13.67 -1.97
CA PHE A 230 19.04 -14.79 -1.15
C PHE A 230 18.31 -14.91 0.18
N LEU A 231 17.82 -13.81 0.78
CA LEU A 231 17.25 -13.88 2.12
C LEU A 231 15.96 -14.72 2.20
N PRO A 232 14.97 -14.60 1.28
CA PRO A 232 13.80 -15.49 1.27
C PRO A 232 14.16 -16.97 1.12
N VAL A 233 15.20 -17.27 0.33
CA VAL A 233 15.68 -18.64 0.10
C VAL A 233 16.34 -19.20 1.37
N ALA A 234 17.21 -18.41 1.99
CA ALA A 234 17.90 -18.78 3.22
C ALA A 234 16.92 -18.97 4.39
N THR A 235 15.92 -18.09 4.52
CA THR A 235 14.86 -18.22 5.54
C THR A 235 14.01 -19.46 5.32
N TYR A 236 13.60 -19.77 4.08
CA TYR A 236 12.88 -21.01 3.79
C TYR A 236 13.71 -22.26 4.12
N ALA A 237 14.98 -22.28 3.72
CA ALA A 237 15.89 -23.38 3.99
C ALA A 237 16.18 -23.56 5.49
N ALA A 238 16.26 -22.46 6.25
CA ALA A 238 16.43 -22.51 7.71
C ALA A 238 15.20 -23.07 8.42
N VAL A 239 13.99 -22.64 8.05
CA VAL A 239 12.74 -23.13 8.63
C VAL A 239 12.55 -24.63 8.38
N HIS A 240 12.90 -25.10 7.18
CA HIS A 240 12.71 -26.49 6.77
C HIS A 240 14.00 -27.30 6.73
N TRP A 241 15.04 -26.91 7.48
CA TRP A 241 16.39 -27.51 7.37
C TRP A 241 16.39 -29.04 7.50
N ILE A 242 15.59 -29.57 8.43
CA ILE A 242 15.49 -31.02 8.71
C ILE A 242 14.79 -31.76 7.57
N VAL A 243 13.84 -31.10 6.90
CA VAL A 243 12.90 -31.69 5.92
C VAL A 243 13.27 -31.26 4.49
N LEU A 244 14.43 -30.62 4.30
CA LEU A 244 14.84 -30.06 3.01
C LEU A 244 15.10 -31.14 1.94
N THR A 245 15.40 -32.35 2.39
CA THR A 245 15.63 -33.53 1.53
C THR A 245 14.35 -34.02 0.85
N PHE A 246 13.18 -33.65 1.36
CA PHE A 246 11.92 -33.98 0.71
C PHE A 246 11.73 -33.14 -0.57
N PRO A 247 11.27 -33.76 -1.68
CA PRO A 247 11.20 -33.11 -2.98
C PRO A 247 10.35 -31.83 -2.96
N LEU A 248 9.26 -31.81 -2.18
CA LEU A 248 8.39 -30.64 -2.03
C LEU A 248 9.16 -29.38 -1.57
N HIS A 249 10.01 -29.52 -0.56
CA HIS A 249 10.78 -28.39 -0.03
C HIS A 249 11.93 -28.00 -0.95
N LEU A 250 12.57 -28.97 -1.62
CA LEU A 250 13.59 -28.69 -2.64
C LEU A 250 13.02 -27.86 -3.79
N TYR A 251 11.86 -28.23 -4.34
CA TYR A 251 11.21 -27.46 -5.41
C TYR A 251 10.76 -26.07 -4.96
N SER A 252 10.39 -25.92 -3.69
CA SER A 252 10.04 -24.63 -3.11
C SER A 252 11.25 -23.69 -2.96
N VAL A 253 12.41 -24.24 -2.60
CA VAL A 253 13.70 -23.51 -2.63
C VAL A 253 14.03 -23.06 -4.04
N LEU A 254 13.89 -23.94 -5.04
CA LEU A 254 14.11 -23.61 -6.44
C LEU A 254 13.14 -22.53 -6.93
N LEU A 255 11.86 -22.62 -6.56
CA LEU A 255 10.85 -21.63 -6.90
C LEU A 255 11.22 -20.24 -6.37
N LEU A 256 11.67 -20.14 -5.11
CA LEU A 256 12.12 -18.88 -4.53
C LEU A 256 13.43 -18.39 -5.15
N ALA A 257 14.39 -19.30 -5.37
CA ALA A 257 15.70 -18.99 -5.93
C ALA A 257 15.63 -18.49 -7.37
N GLY A 258 14.70 -18.99 -8.19
CA GLY A 258 14.43 -18.48 -9.53
C GLY A 258 13.44 -17.30 -9.55
N GLY A 259 12.42 -17.34 -8.68
CA GLY A 259 11.35 -16.34 -8.63
C GLY A 259 11.82 -14.96 -8.21
N MET A 260 12.66 -14.85 -7.18
CA MET A 260 13.15 -13.55 -6.70
C MET A 260 13.99 -12.78 -7.72
N PRO A 261 15.01 -13.38 -8.38
CA PRO A 261 15.76 -12.69 -9.42
C PRO A 261 14.89 -12.38 -10.64
N LEU A 262 13.90 -13.23 -10.97
CA LEU A 262 12.92 -12.94 -12.02
C LEU A 262 12.09 -11.69 -11.69
N CYS A 263 11.58 -11.57 -10.46
CA CYS A 263 10.87 -10.38 -9.99
C CYS A 263 11.74 -9.12 -10.09
N LEU A 264 13.00 -9.18 -9.62
CA LEU A 264 13.95 -8.06 -9.75
C LEU A 264 14.22 -7.68 -11.20
N ALA A 265 14.30 -8.67 -12.10
CA ALA A 265 14.58 -8.44 -13.50
C ALA A 265 13.40 -7.81 -14.26
N LEU A 266 12.17 -8.12 -13.83
CA LEU A 266 10.93 -7.53 -14.33
C LEU A 266 10.71 -6.11 -13.79
N LEU A 267 11.31 -5.75 -12.64
CA LEU A 267 11.23 -4.38 -12.11
C LEU A 267 11.94 -3.39 -13.05
N PRO A 268 11.31 -2.25 -13.41
CA PRO A 268 11.93 -1.27 -14.28
C PRO A 268 13.15 -0.63 -13.60
N GLY A 269 14.35 -0.86 -14.12
CA GLY A 269 15.59 -0.41 -13.49
C GLY A 269 16.03 -1.23 -12.28
N GLY A 270 15.49 -2.44 -12.07
CA GLY A 270 15.89 -3.32 -10.95
C GLY A 270 17.32 -3.86 -11.05
N MET A 271 17.89 -3.86 -12.25
CA MET A 271 19.28 -4.29 -12.51
C MET A 271 20.15 -3.11 -12.98
N TRP A 272 19.91 -1.92 -12.43
CA TRP A 272 20.65 -0.72 -12.82
C TRP A 272 22.16 -0.79 -12.52
N TRP A 273 22.56 -1.64 -11.57
CA TRP A 273 23.95 -1.87 -11.20
C TRP A 273 24.74 -2.67 -12.26
N LEU A 274 24.08 -3.38 -13.19
CA LEU A 274 24.70 -4.14 -14.28
C LEU A 274 25.21 -3.26 -15.44
N ALA A 275 24.61 -2.08 -15.66
CA ALA A 275 24.96 -1.20 -16.78
C ALA A 275 25.30 0.22 -16.29
N PRO A 276 26.26 0.93 -16.92
CA PRO A 276 26.43 2.35 -16.66
C PRO A 276 25.17 3.11 -17.08
N ALA A 277 24.45 3.70 -16.13
CA ALA A 277 23.35 4.62 -16.44
C ALA A 277 23.93 5.85 -17.16
N MET A 278 23.41 6.19 -18.35
CA MET A 278 23.58 7.55 -18.89
C MET A 278 22.80 8.51 -17.99
N PRO A 279 23.31 9.73 -17.73
CA PRO A 279 22.48 10.79 -17.16
C PRO A 279 21.28 11.00 -18.10
N ALA A 280 20.07 10.89 -17.56
CA ALA A 280 18.88 11.25 -18.31
C ALA A 280 18.96 12.73 -18.68
N PRO A 281 18.77 13.13 -19.96
CA PRO A 281 18.68 14.54 -20.29
C PRO A 281 17.47 15.14 -19.56
N VAL A 282 17.69 16.20 -18.80
CA VAL A 282 16.62 17.02 -18.25
C VAL A 282 15.91 17.68 -19.43
N ASN A 283 14.68 17.24 -19.72
CA ASN A 283 13.69 17.90 -20.58
C ASN A 283 14.25 18.79 -21.70
N ALA A 284 14.45 18.24 -22.90
CA ALA A 284 14.26 19.04 -24.10
C ALA A 284 12.77 19.41 -24.13
N GLY A 285 12.47 20.65 -23.78
CA GLY A 285 11.11 21.18 -23.77
C GLY A 285 10.44 20.96 -25.12
N ARG A 286 9.17 20.56 -25.05
CA ARG A 286 8.19 20.70 -26.12
C ARG A 286 8.06 22.18 -26.46
N GLY A 287 8.95 22.68 -27.31
CA GLY A 287 8.88 23.99 -27.97
C GLY A 287 8.80 23.74 -29.47
N GLY A 288 7.72 24.22 -30.11
CA GLY A 288 7.51 24.04 -31.53
C GLY A 288 8.57 24.73 -32.38
N ALA A 289 8.89 24.10 -33.51
CA ALA A 289 9.43 24.80 -34.67
C ALA A 289 8.88 24.11 -35.93
N THR A 290 8.04 24.85 -36.64
CA THR A 290 7.52 24.65 -37.98
C THR A 290 8.59 24.96 -39.03
N GLY A 291 8.62 24.20 -40.13
CA GLY A 291 9.40 24.46 -41.37
C GLY A 291 10.87 23.99 -41.28
N SER A 292 11.52 23.43 -42.30
CA SER A 292 11.28 23.35 -43.74
C SER A 292 12.09 22.18 -44.34
N ALA A 293 11.77 21.84 -45.59
CA ALA A 293 12.30 20.72 -46.37
C ALA A 293 13.76 20.86 -46.86
N ALA A 294 14.29 19.70 -47.27
CA ALA A 294 15.32 19.42 -48.31
C ALA A 294 16.76 19.93 -48.12
N THR A 295 17.74 19.01 -48.17
CA THR A 295 18.68 18.82 -49.32
C THR A 295 19.74 17.73 -49.01
N ASP A 296 20.13 17.03 -50.08
CA ASP A 296 21.14 15.97 -50.18
C ASP A 296 22.59 16.39 -49.83
N GLY A 297 23.42 15.41 -49.46
CA GLY A 297 24.89 15.45 -49.69
C GLY A 297 25.78 14.96 -48.53
N PRO A 298 26.97 14.35 -48.81
CA PRO A 298 27.54 13.28 -47.98
C PRO A 298 28.80 13.66 -47.17
N SER A 299 29.24 12.71 -46.33
CA SER A 299 30.61 12.52 -45.81
C SER A 299 31.11 13.42 -44.67
N TYR A 300 31.39 12.81 -43.51
CA TYR A 300 32.74 12.61 -42.92
C TYR A 300 32.58 12.23 -41.43
N GLY A 301 32.37 10.95 -41.19
CA GLY A 301 32.50 10.35 -39.87
C GLY A 301 33.95 9.98 -39.62
N SER A 302 34.69 10.86 -38.94
CA SER A 302 35.97 10.53 -38.34
C SER A 302 36.17 11.36 -37.08
N THR A 303 35.82 10.79 -35.92
CA THR A 303 36.60 10.97 -34.70
C THR A 303 36.59 9.67 -33.88
N PRO A 304 37.73 9.32 -33.24
CA PRO A 304 38.09 7.94 -32.95
C PRO A 304 37.84 7.55 -31.48
N TYR A 305 37.72 6.24 -31.22
CA TYR A 305 38.06 5.54 -29.98
C TYR A 305 37.56 6.10 -28.63
N ILE A 306 36.39 5.62 -28.18
CA ILE A 306 36.29 4.69 -27.04
C ILE A 306 35.21 3.67 -27.40
N ALA A 307 35.62 2.47 -27.83
CA ALA A 307 34.71 1.33 -27.83
C ALA A 307 34.18 1.16 -26.40
N THR A 308 32.86 1.24 -26.20
CA THR A 308 32.21 0.88 -24.94
C THR A 308 31.76 -0.59 -25.03
N PRO A 309 32.60 -1.57 -24.63
CA PRO A 309 32.23 -2.99 -24.62
C PRO A 309 31.08 -3.32 -23.64
N SER A 310 30.63 -2.35 -22.84
CA SER A 310 29.69 -2.55 -21.73
C SER A 310 28.22 -2.69 -22.12
N ARG A 311 27.79 -2.27 -23.33
CA ARG A 311 26.37 -2.39 -23.74
C ARG A 311 25.99 -3.81 -24.15
N GLY A 312 26.90 -4.51 -24.84
CA GLY A 312 26.70 -5.91 -25.25
C GLY A 312 26.76 -6.86 -24.06
N LEU A 313 27.80 -6.75 -23.22
CA LEU A 313 27.99 -7.62 -22.06
C LEU A 313 26.87 -7.45 -21.00
N ALA A 314 26.51 -6.21 -20.64
CA ALA A 314 25.44 -5.98 -19.66
C ALA A 314 24.07 -6.41 -20.20
N GLY A 315 23.81 -6.20 -21.50
CA GLY A 315 22.61 -6.68 -22.17
C GLY A 315 22.56 -8.21 -22.23
N PHE A 316 23.68 -8.87 -22.51
CA PHE A 316 23.82 -10.32 -22.50
C PHE A 316 23.61 -10.89 -21.10
N LEU A 317 24.33 -10.38 -20.09
CA LEU A 317 24.19 -10.78 -18.68
C LEU A 317 22.75 -10.61 -18.18
N ARG A 318 22.09 -9.50 -18.53
CA ARG A 318 20.67 -9.30 -18.20
C ARG A 318 19.79 -10.39 -18.79
N LYS A 319 19.99 -10.74 -20.07
CA LYS A 319 19.20 -11.78 -20.75
C LYS A 319 19.48 -13.16 -20.16
N THR A 320 20.74 -13.49 -19.85
CA THR A 320 21.10 -14.78 -19.26
C THR A 320 20.57 -14.93 -17.84
N ILE A 321 20.63 -13.87 -17.02
CA ILE A 321 20.03 -13.87 -15.67
C ILE A 321 18.51 -14.09 -15.77
N ILE A 322 17.81 -13.40 -16.69
CA ILE A 322 16.36 -13.59 -16.88
C ILE A 322 16.04 -15.02 -17.32
N ALA A 323 16.76 -15.55 -18.31
CA ALA A 323 16.52 -16.90 -18.82
C ALA A 323 16.81 -17.97 -17.76
N GLY A 324 17.93 -17.84 -17.04
CA GLY A 324 18.29 -18.75 -15.95
C GLY A 324 17.32 -18.68 -14.77
N ALA A 325 16.93 -17.47 -14.35
CA ALA A 325 15.94 -17.28 -13.29
C ALA A 325 14.58 -17.87 -13.66
N LEU A 326 14.13 -17.65 -14.91
CA LEU A 326 12.90 -18.24 -15.42
C LEU A 326 12.96 -19.77 -15.44
N LEU A 327 14.07 -20.35 -15.93
CA LEU A 327 14.28 -21.80 -15.96
C LEU A 327 14.17 -22.39 -14.54
N VAL A 328 14.92 -21.84 -13.58
CA VAL A 328 14.93 -22.33 -12.19
C VAL A 328 13.55 -22.17 -11.53
N ALA A 329 12.86 -21.06 -11.78
CA ALA A 329 11.51 -20.83 -11.28
C ALA A 329 10.51 -21.85 -11.86
N LEU A 330 10.63 -22.19 -13.14
CA LEU A 330 9.77 -23.17 -13.81
C LEU A 330 10.00 -24.59 -13.28
N VAL A 331 11.26 -25.00 -13.04
CA VAL A 331 11.55 -26.29 -12.39
C VAL A 331 10.93 -26.36 -11.00
N GLY A 332 11.06 -25.28 -10.21
CA GLY A 332 10.43 -25.20 -8.89
C GLY A 332 8.89 -25.24 -8.95
N PHE A 333 8.30 -24.56 -9.94
CA PHE A 333 6.86 -24.54 -10.17
C PHE A 333 6.33 -25.91 -10.61
N GLU A 334 7.00 -26.56 -11.56
CA GLU A 334 6.63 -27.88 -12.07
C GLU A 334 6.65 -28.93 -10.95
N GLY A 335 7.74 -28.99 -10.18
CA GLY A 335 7.87 -29.95 -9.09
C GLY A 335 6.87 -29.73 -7.95
N ARG A 336 6.67 -28.47 -7.54
CA ARG A 336 5.80 -28.15 -6.40
C ARG A 336 4.32 -28.09 -6.76
N VAL A 337 3.96 -27.45 -7.85
CA VAL A 337 2.54 -27.20 -8.18
C VAL A 337 2.01 -28.34 -9.01
N VAL A 338 2.75 -28.76 -10.05
CA VAL A 338 2.22 -29.70 -11.03
C VAL A 338 2.34 -31.14 -10.55
N PHE A 339 3.51 -31.61 -10.12
CA PHE A 339 3.65 -33.01 -9.68
C PHE A 339 3.07 -33.26 -8.28
N HIS A 340 3.28 -32.35 -7.33
CA HIS A 340 2.73 -32.53 -5.99
C HIS A 340 1.23 -32.19 -5.92
N GLY A 341 0.81 -31.04 -6.46
CA GLY A 341 -0.59 -30.60 -6.40
C GLY A 341 -1.49 -31.27 -7.44
N PHE A 342 -1.04 -31.31 -8.70
CA PHE A 342 -1.84 -31.83 -9.82
C PHE A 342 -1.48 -33.26 -10.27
N GLY A 343 -0.55 -33.94 -9.59
CA GLY A 343 -0.02 -35.24 -10.01
C GLY A 343 -1.10 -36.30 -10.22
N GLN A 344 -2.15 -36.28 -9.40
CA GLN A 344 -3.29 -37.20 -9.47
C GLN A 344 -4.14 -37.03 -10.74
N TYR A 345 -4.07 -35.87 -11.39
CA TYR A 345 -4.82 -35.58 -12.62
C TYR A 345 -4.01 -35.88 -13.88
N ILE A 346 -2.72 -36.21 -13.74
CA ILE A 346 -1.87 -36.56 -14.87
C ILE A 346 -2.10 -38.03 -15.22
N GLN A 347 -2.74 -38.30 -16.36
CA GLN A 347 -3.14 -39.66 -16.73
C GLN A 347 -2.05 -40.45 -17.48
N LEU A 348 -0.99 -39.79 -17.92
CA LEU A 348 0.11 -40.44 -18.64
C LEU A 348 0.97 -41.29 -17.69
N PRO A 349 1.40 -42.50 -18.09
CA PRO A 349 2.34 -43.27 -17.30
C PRO A 349 3.76 -42.65 -17.36
N PRO A 350 4.58 -42.80 -16.31
CA PRO A 350 6.00 -42.48 -16.39
C PRO A 350 6.70 -43.25 -17.52
N PRO A 351 7.62 -42.64 -18.30
CA PRO A 351 8.17 -41.28 -18.15
C PRO A 351 7.41 -40.17 -18.89
N TRP A 352 6.32 -40.50 -19.58
CA TRP A 352 5.59 -39.56 -20.44
C TRP A 352 4.85 -38.48 -19.67
N ASN A 353 4.49 -38.73 -18.41
CA ASN A 353 3.90 -37.71 -17.53
C ASN A 353 4.78 -36.47 -17.39
N TRP A 354 6.04 -36.64 -16.97
CA TRP A 354 6.91 -35.51 -16.74
C TRP A 354 7.40 -34.91 -18.05
N LEU A 355 7.77 -35.73 -19.05
CA LEU A 355 8.16 -35.22 -20.37
C LEU A 355 7.10 -34.34 -21.02
N ALA A 356 5.82 -34.74 -21.00
CA ALA A 356 4.74 -33.97 -21.61
C ALA A 356 4.48 -32.65 -20.86
N VAL A 357 4.50 -32.69 -19.52
CA VAL A 357 4.34 -31.49 -18.67
C VAL A 357 5.50 -30.52 -18.84
N THR A 358 6.75 -31.01 -18.77
CA THR A 358 7.95 -30.20 -18.98
C THR A 358 7.91 -29.57 -20.37
N PHE A 359 7.61 -30.35 -21.41
CA PHE A 359 7.55 -29.83 -22.77
C PHE A 359 6.48 -28.73 -22.94
N ALA A 360 5.29 -28.93 -22.36
CA ALA A 360 4.22 -27.94 -22.40
C ALA A 360 4.59 -26.63 -21.67
N LEU A 361 5.11 -26.73 -20.44
CA LEU A 361 5.46 -25.56 -19.62
C LEU A 361 6.66 -24.80 -20.17
N PHE A 362 7.77 -25.49 -20.44
CA PHE A 362 9.01 -24.86 -20.92
C PHE A 362 8.87 -24.38 -22.36
N GLY A 363 8.12 -25.09 -23.20
CA GLY A 363 7.84 -24.65 -24.56
C GLY A 363 7.00 -23.37 -24.61
N CYS A 364 5.92 -23.26 -23.82
CA CYS A 364 5.17 -22.02 -23.68
C CYS A 364 6.02 -20.88 -23.11
N ALA A 365 6.85 -21.14 -22.10
CA ALA A 365 7.73 -20.14 -21.52
C ALA A 365 8.82 -19.68 -22.50
N ALA A 366 9.35 -20.57 -23.33
CA ALA A 366 10.32 -20.23 -24.37
C ALA A 366 9.72 -19.32 -25.44
N VAL A 367 8.50 -19.63 -25.92
CA VAL A 367 7.77 -18.76 -26.86
C VAL A 367 7.52 -17.38 -26.23
N LEU A 368 7.12 -17.32 -24.97
CA LEU A 368 6.92 -16.06 -24.24
C LEU A 368 8.23 -15.27 -24.11
N LEU A 369 9.34 -15.91 -23.76
CA LEU A 369 10.65 -15.26 -23.65
C LEU A 369 11.11 -14.71 -25.00
N LEU A 370 10.96 -15.48 -26.07
CA LEU A 370 11.27 -15.05 -27.44
C LEU A 370 10.41 -13.85 -27.86
N HIS A 371 9.12 -13.84 -27.49
CA HIS A 371 8.22 -12.72 -27.73
C HIS A 371 8.64 -11.47 -26.96
N LEU A 372 8.91 -11.58 -25.65
CA LEU A 372 9.31 -10.47 -24.79
C LEU A 372 10.68 -9.89 -25.15
N THR A 373 11.60 -10.72 -25.65
CA THR A 373 12.94 -10.29 -26.09
C THR A 373 12.95 -9.71 -27.50
N GLY A 374 11.84 -9.78 -28.23
CA GLY A 374 11.75 -9.31 -29.62
C GLY A 374 12.61 -10.11 -30.59
N ALA A 375 13.00 -11.34 -30.24
CA ALA A 375 13.69 -12.26 -31.15
C ALA A 375 12.74 -12.76 -32.27
N LEU A 376 11.44 -12.66 -32.00
CA LEU A 376 10.31 -12.75 -32.91
C LEU A 376 10.37 -11.78 -34.13
N GLY A 377 10.59 -12.22 -35.38
CA GLY A 377 10.43 -11.40 -36.59
C GLY A 377 8.96 -11.14 -37.00
N ALA A 378 8.71 -10.74 -38.26
CA ALA A 378 7.35 -10.41 -38.76
C ALA A 378 6.66 -11.46 -39.64
N THR A 379 7.34 -12.49 -40.17
CA THR A 379 6.73 -13.41 -41.18
C THR A 379 7.05 -14.89 -40.98
N VAL A 380 8.23 -15.25 -40.48
CA VAL A 380 8.61 -16.64 -40.14
C VAL A 380 8.01 -17.05 -38.77
N ASP A 381 7.43 -16.08 -38.08
CA ASP A 381 7.18 -16.14 -36.64
C ASP A 381 5.80 -16.65 -36.30
N VAL A 382 4.83 -16.48 -37.20
CA VAL A 382 3.47 -17.04 -37.04
C VAL A 382 3.53 -18.56 -37.09
N THR A 383 4.27 -19.13 -38.06
CA THR A 383 4.35 -20.57 -38.26
C THR A 383 5.20 -21.23 -37.18
N VAL A 384 6.38 -20.68 -36.85
CA VAL A 384 7.23 -21.23 -35.80
C VAL A 384 6.55 -21.11 -34.44
N ALA A 385 6.08 -19.93 -34.02
CA ALA A 385 5.41 -19.77 -32.73
C ALA A 385 4.09 -20.56 -32.67
N GLY A 386 3.31 -20.59 -33.76
CA GLY A 386 2.07 -21.36 -33.86
C GLY A 386 2.29 -22.86 -33.72
N CYS A 387 3.26 -23.42 -34.46
CA CYS A 387 3.63 -24.84 -34.35
C CYS A 387 4.10 -25.20 -32.93
N PHE A 388 4.96 -24.38 -32.32
CA PHE A 388 5.40 -24.62 -30.94
C PHE A 388 4.23 -24.55 -29.95
N LEU A 389 3.35 -23.55 -30.05
CA LEU A 389 2.16 -23.45 -29.19
C LEU A 389 1.20 -24.63 -29.38
N LEU A 390 1.01 -25.09 -30.62
CA LEU A 390 0.20 -26.28 -30.91
C LEU A 390 0.81 -27.53 -30.27
N LEU A 391 2.13 -27.75 -30.43
CA LEU A 391 2.81 -28.90 -29.82
C LEU A 391 2.80 -28.84 -28.27
N CYS A 392 2.93 -27.65 -27.69
CA CYS A 392 2.85 -27.49 -26.23
C CYS A 392 1.44 -27.76 -25.71
N THR A 393 0.42 -27.27 -26.41
CA THR A 393 -0.98 -27.49 -26.03
C THR A 393 -1.45 -28.92 -26.27
N THR A 394 -0.99 -29.61 -27.32
CA THR A 394 -1.23 -31.06 -27.47
C THR A 394 -0.63 -31.82 -26.30
N ALA A 395 0.66 -31.61 -25.98
CA ALA A 395 1.34 -32.28 -24.89
C ALA A 395 0.64 -32.06 -23.55
N GLY A 396 0.26 -30.81 -23.24
CA GLY A 396 -0.49 -30.47 -22.03
C GLY A 396 -1.89 -31.10 -21.98
N SER A 397 -2.61 -31.11 -23.11
CA SER A 397 -3.94 -31.74 -23.19
C SER A 397 -3.90 -33.26 -23.02
N LEU A 398 -2.87 -33.92 -23.56
CA LEU A 398 -2.64 -35.35 -23.39
C LEU A 398 -2.25 -35.66 -21.94
N ALA A 399 -1.42 -34.84 -21.32
CA ALA A 399 -1.06 -34.98 -19.91
C ALA A 399 -2.30 -34.87 -19.00
N ALA A 400 -3.20 -33.94 -19.30
CA ALA A 400 -4.47 -33.76 -18.58
C ALA A 400 -5.54 -34.84 -18.90
N GLY A 401 -5.27 -35.77 -19.81
CA GLY A 401 -6.20 -36.85 -20.17
C GLY A 401 -7.39 -36.43 -21.05
N VAL A 402 -7.26 -35.34 -21.82
CA VAL A 402 -8.32 -34.89 -22.74
C VAL A 402 -8.53 -35.94 -23.83
N PRO A 403 -9.76 -36.46 -24.04
CA PRO A 403 -10.03 -37.45 -25.08
C PRO A 403 -9.88 -36.83 -26.47
N PHE A 404 -9.53 -37.65 -27.46
CA PHE A 404 -9.28 -37.19 -28.84
C PHE A 404 -10.45 -36.39 -29.45
N ALA A 405 -11.69 -36.69 -29.06
CA ALA A 405 -12.87 -35.95 -29.53
C ALA A 405 -12.93 -34.48 -29.03
N TRP A 406 -12.31 -34.19 -27.88
CA TRP A 406 -12.26 -32.85 -27.28
C TRP A 406 -10.95 -32.10 -27.58
N LEU A 407 -9.97 -32.79 -28.17
CA LEU A 407 -8.67 -32.26 -28.56
C LEU A 407 -8.71 -31.11 -29.60
N PRO A 408 -9.73 -30.96 -30.47
CA PRO A 408 -9.83 -29.77 -31.32
C PRO A 408 -9.96 -28.44 -30.56
N ALA A 409 -10.61 -28.42 -29.39
CA ALA A 409 -10.82 -27.20 -28.61
C ALA A 409 -9.49 -26.54 -28.13
N PRO A 410 -8.54 -27.25 -27.49
CA PRO A 410 -7.25 -26.67 -27.11
C PRO A 410 -6.38 -26.28 -28.31
N LEU A 411 -6.46 -27.02 -29.44
CA LEU A 411 -5.70 -26.69 -30.65
C LEU A 411 -6.22 -25.42 -31.33
N LEU A 412 -7.53 -25.27 -31.42
CA LEU A 412 -8.14 -24.03 -31.90
C LEU A 412 -7.75 -22.86 -31.00
N ALA A 413 -7.60 -23.09 -29.70
CA ALA A 413 -7.10 -22.07 -28.79
C ALA A 413 -5.66 -21.63 -29.16
N ALA A 414 -4.73 -22.57 -29.27
CA ALA A 414 -3.34 -22.27 -29.66
C ALA A 414 -3.24 -21.57 -31.02
N CYS A 415 -3.99 -22.06 -32.02
CA CYS A 415 -4.01 -21.50 -33.36
C CYS A 415 -4.58 -20.07 -33.38
N GLY A 416 -5.70 -19.85 -32.68
CA GLY A 416 -6.31 -18.51 -32.56
C GLY A 416 -5.37 -17.51 -31.88
N LEU A 417 -4.61 -17.94 -30.86
CA LEU A 417 -3.65 -17.09 -30.16
C LEU A 417 -2.47 -16.70 -31.06
N SER A 418 -1.91 -17.66 -31.83
CA SER A 418 -0.79 -17.37 -32.73
C SER A 418 -1.19 -16.45 -33.88
N LEU A 419 -2.36 -16.68 -34.50
CA LEU A 419 -2.85 -15.83 -35.60
C LEU A 419 -3.15 -14.40 -35.12
N PHE A 420 -3.77 -14.27 -33.93
CA PHE A 420 -4.06 -12.96 -33.35
C PHE A 420 -2.81 -12.11 -33.11
N TYR A 421 -1.75 -12.69 -32.51
CA TYR A 421 -0.57 -11.90 -32.12
C TYR A 421 0.35 -11.58 -33.28
N TYR A 422 0.53 -12.50 -34.22
CA TYR A 422 1.55 -12.40 -35.26
C TYR A 422 1.02 -11.99 -36.64
N ASP A 423 -0.28 -12.17 -36.94
CA ASP A 423 -0.83 -11.88 -38.26
C ASP A 423 -1.87 -10.73 -38.23
N SER A 424 -3.06 -10.97 -37.70
CA SER A 424 -4.22 -10.10 -37.98
C SER A 424 -4.53 -9.03 -36.91
N ARG A 425 -4.19 -9.30 -35.63
CA ARG A 425 -4.74 -8.60 -34.44
C ARG A 425 -6.28 -8.42 -34.46
N SER A 426 -6.99 -9.33 -35.12
CA SER A 426 -8.45 -9.35 -35.26
C SER A 426 -9.14 -9.89 -34.02
N LEU A 427 -10.22 -9.25 -33.57
CA LEU A 427 -11.05 -9.76 -32.47
C LEU A 427 -11.67 -11.14 -32.79
N ARG A 428 -11.88 -11.47 -34.07
CA ARG A 428 -12.48 -12.76 -34.47
C ARG A 428 -11.57 -13.94 -34.13
N GLU A 429 -10.29 -13.83 -34.45
CA GLU A 429 -9.29 -14.87 -34.15
C GLU A 429 -9.05 -14.99 -32.66
N TYR A 430 -9.09 -13.87 -31.93
CA TYR A 430 -9.02 -13.90 -30.47
C TYR A 430 -10.25 -14.56 -29.84
N LEU A 431 -11.45 -14.37 -30.39
CA LEU A 431 -12.65 -15.09 -29.93
C LEU A 431 -12.53 -16.60 -30.12
N VAL A 432 -11.89 -17.06 -31.21
CA VAL A 432 -11.57 -18.49 -31.39
C VAL A 432 -10.68 -18.98 -30.24
N PHE A 433 -9.67 -18.19 -29.86
CA PHE A 433 -8.85 -18.48 -28.67
C PHE A 433 -9.68 -18.57 -27.38
N VAL A 434 -10.51 -17.56 -27.11
CA VAL A 434 -11.34 -17.50 -25.89
C VAL A 434 -12.30 -18.69 -25.80
N VAL A 435 -12.99 -19.02 -26.90
CA VAL A 435 -13.95 -20.12 -26.94
C VAL A 435 -13.24 -21.47 -26.79
N GLY A 436 -12.13 -21.69 -27.50
CA GLY A 436 -11.34 -22.91 -27.38
C GLY A 436 -10.81 -23.13 -25.96
N ALA A 437 -10.24 -22.10 -25.35
CA ALA A 437 -9.72 -22.14 -23.97
C ALA A 437 -10.84 -22.26 -22.91
N PHE A 438 -12.00 -21.67 -23.14
CA PHE A 438 -13.13 -21.84 -22.23
C PHE A 438 -13.69 -23.27 -22.27
N LEU A 439 -13.87 -23.85 -23.47
CA LEU A 439 -14.38 -25.21 -23.63
C LEU A 439 -13.45 -26.26 -23.01
N THR A 440 -12.12 -26.09 -23.11
CA THR A 440 -11.15 -26.98 -22.46
C THR A 440 -11.26 -26.93 -20.94
N CYS A 441 -11.34 -25.73 -20.37
CA CYS A 441 -11.50 -25.56 -18.92
C CYS A 441 -12.86 -26.09 -18.43
N VAL A 442 -13.95 -25.90 -19.18
CA VAL A 442 -15.26 -26.46 -18.86
C VAL A 442 -15.22 -27.98 -18.84
N TRP A 443 -14.60 -28.61 -19.85
CA TRP A 443 -14.43 -30.06 -19.89
C TRP A 443 -13.67 -30.56 -18.67
N PHE A 444 -12.50 -29.97 -18.37
CA PHE A 444 -11.66 -30.36 -17.24
C PHE A 444 -12.41 -30.23 -15.91
N MET A 445 -13.04 -29.06 -15.68
CA MET A 445 -13.74 -28.79 -14.42
C MET A 445 -14.96 -29.71 -14.24
N ARG A 446 -15.71 -29.95 -15.32
CA ARG A 446 -16.87 -30.86 -15.31
C ARG A 446 -16.46 -32.30 -15.01
N HIS A 447 -15.38 -32.76 -15.64
CA HIS A 447 -14.93 -34.14 -15.54
C HIS A 447 -14.35 -34.47 -14.16
N HIS A 448 -13.66 -33.52 -13.51
CA HIS A 448 -12.95 -33.77 -12.25
C HIS A 448 -13.69 -33.29 -10.98
N PHE A 449 -14.49 -32.22 -11.04
CA PHE A 449 -14.99 -31.56 -9.82
C PHE A 449 -16.51 -31.48 -9.68
N TRP A 450 -17.28 -31.57 -10.77
CA TRP A 450 -18.72 -31.30 -10.70
C TRP A 450 -19.51 -32.44 -10.02
N PHE A 451 -18.94 -33.64 -9.89
CA PHE A 451 -19.56 -34.74 -9.15
C PHE A 451 -19.26 -34.70 -7.63
N LEU A 452 -18.31 -33.87 -7.19
CA LEU A 452 -17.91 -33.77 -5.78
C LEU A 452 -18.89 -32.85 -5.01
N ASN A 453 -19.60 -33.44 -4.05
CA ASN A 453 -20.51 -32.75 -3.14
C ASN A 453 -19.84 -32.45 -1.79
N ILE A 454 -18.74 -31.70 -1.82
CA ILE A 454 -18.02 -31.27 -0.61
C ILE A 454 -18.45 -29.83 -0.27
N LEU A 455 -18.71 -29.55 1.00
CA LEU A 455 -19.02 -28.21 1.50
C LEU A 455 -17.72 -27.51 1.94
N VAL A 456 -17.47 -26.32 1.41
CA VAL A 456 -16.30 -25.48 1.67
C VAL A 456 -16.80 -24.12 2.15
N SER A 457 -16.57 -23.77 3.43
CA SER A 457 -17.03 -22.49 4.02
C SER A 457 -18.51 -22.16 3.68
N GLY A 458 -19.39 -23.14 3.85
CA GLY A 458 -20.84 -22.99 3.62
C GLY A 458 -21.29 -22.99 2.15
N MET A 459 -20.39 -23.15 1.18
CA MET A 459 -20.72 -23.30 -0.24
C MET A 459 -20.31 -24.67 -0.78
N GLN A 460 -21.10 -25.23 -1.71
CA GLN A 460 -20.75 -26.51 -2.35
C GLN A 460 -19.59 -26.31 -3.32
N LEU A 461 -18.61 -27.22 -3.33
CA LEU A 461 -17.42 -27.13 -4.18
C LEU A 461 -17.77 -26.91 -5.66
N HIS A 462 -18.79 -27.59 -6.16
CA HIS A 462 -19.22 -27.42 -7.55
C HIS A 462 -19.72 -25.99 -7.86
N THR A 463 -20.22 -25.23 -6.87
CA THR A 463 -20.60 -23.81 -7.04
C THR A 463 -19.36 -22.93 -7.13
N ILE A 464 -18.32 -23.23 -6.36
CA ILE A 464 -17.01 -22.56 -6.45
C ILE A 464 -16.39 -22.82 -7.84
N CYS A 465 -16.49 -24.05 -8.35
CA CYS A 465 -16.05 -24.39 -9.71
C CYS A 465 -16.81 -23.62 -10.81
N LYS A 466 -18.13 -23.43 -10.64
CA LYS A 466 -18.93 -22.59 -11.56
C LYS A 466 -18.52 -21.12 -11.49
N LEU A 467 -18.24 -20.59 -10.29
CA LEU A 467 -17.72 -19.24 -10.10
C LEU A 467 -16.33 -19.07 -10.74
N ALA A 468 -15.46 -20.08 -10.62
CA ALA A 468 -14.15 -20.09 -11.26
C ALA A 468 -14.24 -20.04 -12.79
N LEU A 469 -15.16 -20.82 -13.38
CA LEU A 469 -15.43 -20.77 -14.82
C LEU A 469 -16.04 -19.43 -15.24
N ALA A 470 -16.93 -18.86 -14.43
CA ALA A 470 -17.48 -17.52 -14.69
C ALA A 470 -16.39 -16.43 -14.63
N ALA A 471 -15.42 -16.56 -13.72
CA ALA A 471 -14.26 -15.68 -13.60
C ALA A 471 -13.25 -15.88 -14.74
N LEU A 472 -13.18 -17.06 -15.33
CA LEU A 472 -12.29 -17.31 -16.45
C LEU A 472 -12.67 -16.50 -17.70
N VAL A 473 -13.97 -16.27 -17.94
CA VAL A 473 -14.46 -15.53 -19.11
C VAL A 473 -13.91 -14.11 -19.22
N PRO A 474 -14.04 -13.22 -18.21
CA PRO A 474 -13.43 -11.89 -18.27
C PRO A 474 -11.89 -11.96 -18.27
N ALA A 475 -11.27 -12.93 -17.61
CA ALA A 475 -9.82 -13.10 -17.62
C ALA A 475 -9.26 -13.41 -19.03
N LEU A 476 -9.97 -14.24 -19.80
CA LEU A 476 -9.61 -14.59 -21.17
C LEU A 476 -9.99 -13.49 -22.17
N THR A 477 -11.04 -12.71 -21.94
CA THR A 477 -11.53 -11.72 -22.93
C THR A 477 -10.82 -10.37 -22.85
N VAL A 478 -10.47 -9.91 -21.64
CA VAL A 478 -9.89 -8.58 -21.42
C VAL A 478 -8.57 -8.35 -22.16
N PRO A 479 -7.57 -9.27 -22.17
CA PRO A 479 -6.31 -9.02 -22.87
C PRO A 479 -6.50 -8.77 -24.37
N GLY A 480 -7.38 -9.52 -25.03
CA GLY A 480 -7.69 -9.31 -26.44
C GLY A 480 -8.41 -8.00 -26.70
N LEU A 481 -9.36 -7.59 -25.85
CA LEU A 481 -10.03 -6.29 -25.99
C LEU A 481 -9.09 -5.10 -25.81
N VAL A 482 -8.03 -5.25 -25.00
CA VAL A 482 -7.03 -4.20 -24.77
C VAL A 482 -6.03 -4.10 -25.94
N ILE A 483 -5.65 -5.23 -26.54
CA ILE A 483 -4.59 -5.31 -27.55
C ILE A 483 -5.14 -5.20 -28.99
N ALA A 484 -6.36 -5.68 -29.23
CA ALA A 484 -6.95 -5.68 -30.56
C ALA A 484 -7.02 -4.27 -31.14
N ARG A 485 -6.76 -4.17 -32.45
CA ARG A 485 -6.97 -2.91 -33.16
C ARG A 485 -8.48 -2.63 -33.17
N PRO A 486 -8.93 -1.40 -32.85
CA PRO A 486 -10.31 -1.06 -33.09
C PRO A 486 -10.60 -1.34 -34.57
N CYS A 487 -11.68 -2.06 -34.86
CA CYS A 487 -12.16 -2.23 -36.22
C CYS A 487 -12.61 -0.85 -36.69
N ILE A 488 -11.69 -0.11 -37.32
CA ILE A 488 -11.95 1.22 -37.85
C ILE A 488 -12.79 1.02 -39.10
N ILE A 489 -14.09 1.26 -38.99
CA ILE A 489 -14.89 1.74 -40.11
C ILE A 489 -14.20 3.03 -40.60
N PRO A 490 -13.89 3.19 -41.89
CA PRO A 490 -13.31 4.42 -42.40
C PRO A 490 -14.35 5.54 -42.23
N ASN A 491 -14.08 6.47 -41.31
CA ASN A 491 -14.87 7.66 -40.91
C ASN A 491 -16.07 7.43 -39.96
N PRO A 492 -15.85 7.49 -38.64
CA PRO A 492 -16.74 8.19 -37.71
C PRO A 492 -15.97 9.22 -36.84
N PRO A 493 -16.65 10.16 -36.17
CA PRO A 493 -16.00 11.17 -35.32
C PRO A 493 -15.16 10.48 -34.25
N VAL A 494 -13.94 10.97 -34.01
CA VAL A 494 -12.83 10.30 -33.30
C VAL A 494 -13.07 10.06 -31.78
N PHE A 495 -14.24 10.40 -31.24
CA PHE A 495 -14.49 10.42 -29.79
C PHE A 495 -15.35 9.29 -29.16
N PRO A 496 -16.42 8.72 -29.78
CA PRO A 496 -17.32 7.79 -29.07
C PRO A 496 -16.86 6.32 -29.06
N VAL A 497 -16.08 5.86 -30.04
CA VAL A 497 -15.71 4.43 -30.17
C VAL A 497 -14.67 3.99 -29.14
N LEU A 498 -13.73 4.87 -28.77
CA LEU A 498 -12.69 4.55 -27.77
C LEU A 498 -13.28 4.44 -26.35
N GLN A 499 -14.35 5.20 -26.06
CA GLN A 499 -15.04 5.16 -24.77
C GLN A 499 -15.79 3.83 -24.57
N MET A 500 -16.47 3.32 -25.60
CA MET A 500 -17.27 2.09 -25.50
C MET A 500 -16.41 0.88 -25.10
N ASN A 501 -15.20 0.74 -25.66
CA ASN A 501 -14.26 -0.31 -25.26
C ASN A 501 -13.76 -0.16 -23.81
N ALA A 502 -13.58 1.07 -23.31
CA ALA A 502 -13.13 1.30 -21.94
C ALA A 502 -14.22 0.96 -20.90
N HIS A 503 -15.50 1.19 -21.21
CA HIS A 503 -16.62 0.77 -20.35
C HIS A 503 -16.75 -0.76 -20.30
N VAL A 504 -16.61 -1.44 -21.44
CA VAL A 504 -16.69 -2.91 -21.51
C VAL A 504 -15.51 -3.55 -20.80
N VAL A 505 -14.27 -3.10 -21.06
CA VAL A 505 -13.07 -3.59 -20.37
C VAL A 505 -13.15 -3.33 -18.87
N GLY A 506 -13.58 -2.13 -18.46
CA GLY A 506 -13.78 -1.78 -17.06
C GLY A 506 -14.84 -2.66 -16.39
N GLY A 507 -15.99 -2.86 -17.02
CA GLY A 507 -17.07 -3.72 -16.51
C GLY A 507 -16.64 -5.17 -16.36
N LEU A 508 -15.96 -5.75 -17.36
CA LEU A 508 -15.45 -7.12 -17.31
C LEU A 508 -14.41 -7.30 -16.20
N LEU A 509 -13.50 -6.33 -16.02
CA LEU A 509 -12.50 -6.37 -14.94
C LEU A 509 -13.14 -6.25 -13.55
N VAL A 510 -14.15 -5.38 -13.39
CA VAL A 510 -14.88 -5.25 -12.13
C VAL A 510 -15.65 -6.53 -11.81
N MET A 511 -16.35 -7.11 -12.80
CA MET A 511 -17.00 -8.41 -12.65
C MET A 511 -15.99 -9.49 -12.24
N GLN A 512 -14.81 -9.50 -12.86
CA GLN A 512 -13.75 -10.43 -12.49
C GLN A 512 -13.26 -10.23 -11.07
N ALA A 513 -13.04 -8.98 -10.66
CA ALA A 513 -12.59 -8.67 -9.31
C ALA A 513 -13.62 -9.10 -8.26
N VAL A 514 -14.91 -8.89 -8.50
CA VAL A 514 -15.99 -9.34 -7.61
C VAL A 514 -15.99 -10.86 -7.46
N LEU A 515 -15.96 -11.60 -8.58
CA LEU A 515 -15.94 -13.06 -8.56
C LEU A 515 -14.72 -13.60 -7.82
N LEU A 516 -13.54 -13.01 -8.06
CA LEU A 516 -12.31 -13.38 -7.36
C LEU A 516 -12.39 -13.06 -5.86
N CYS A 517 -12.96 -11.92 -5.45
CA CYS A 517 -13.14 -11.62 -4.03
C CYS A 517 -14.01 -12.66 -3.34
N VAL A 518 -15.16 -13.02 -3.92
CA VAL A 518 -16.07 -14.04 -3.36
C VAL A 518 -15.40 -15.41 -3.28
N MET A 519 -14.66 -15.80 -4.32
CA MET A 519 -13.96 -17.09 -4.33
C MET A 519 -12.83 -17.13 -3.30
N GLU A 520 -11.94 -16.14 -3.29
CA GLU A 520 -10.79 -16.11 -2.39
C GLU A 520 -11.21 -16.03 -0.93
N GLU A 521 -12.27 -15.28 -0.59
CA GLU A 521 -12.83 -15.24 0.78
C GLU A 521 -13.18 -16.65 1.27
N ARG A 522 -13.87 -17.43 0.43
CA ARG A 522 -14.40 -18.76 0.78
C ARG A 522 -13.31 -19.83 0.80
N LEU A 523 -12.35 -19.74 -0.11
CA LEU A 523 -11.21 -20.64 -0.19
C LEU A 523 -10.22 -20.39 0.96
N TYR A 524 -9.99 -19.14 1.32
CA TYR A 524 -9.11 -18.75 2.41
C TYR A 524 -9.73 -19.12 3.77
N ASP A 525 -11.01 -18.80 3.99
CA ASP A 525 -11.73 -19.15 5.22
C ASP A 525 -11.74 -20.68 5.45
N ALA A 526 -12.04 -21.47 4.41
CA ALA A 526 -12.04 -22.93 4.53
C ALA A 526 -10.68 -23.53 4.93
N GLY A 527 -9.57 -22.87 4.58
CA GLY A 527 -8.22 -23.30 4.97
C GLY A 527 -7.85 -22.93 6.40
N ASN A 528 -8.60 -22.05 7.05
CA ASN A 528 -8.32 -21.55 8.40
C ASN A 528 -9.34 -22.03 9.45
N GLN A 529 -10.22 -22.97 9.08
CA GLN A 529 -11.14 -23.65 10.01
C GLN A 529 -10.39 -24.68 10.86
N ASP A 530 -10.75 -24.77 12.14
CA ASP A 530 -10.13 -25.70 13.11
C ASP A 530 -10.10 -27.15 12.58
N GLY A 531 -8.89 -27.70 12.39
CA GLY A 531 -8.67 -29.10 12.01
C GLY A 531 -8.24 -29.36 10.55
N ALA A 532 -8.08 -28.34 9.71
CA ALA A 532 -7.53 -28.50 8.37
C ALA A 532 -6.00 -28.75 8.39
N PRO A 533 -5.47 -29.81 7.76
CA PRO A 533 -4.04 -30.15 7.79
C PRO A 533 -3.17 -29.19 6.96
N GLU A 534 -3.73 -28.55 5.92
CA GLU A 534 -3.05 -27.55 5.09
C GLU A 534 -4.02 -26.47 4.61
N PRO A 535 -3.59 -25.19 4.48
CA PRO A 535 -4.44 -24.12 3.98
C PRO A 535 -4.72 -24.33 2.48
N MET A 536 -6.00 -24.51 2.13
CA MET A 536 -6.43 -24.77 0.75
C MET A 536 -6.11 -23.61 -0.22
N TYR A 537 -6.11 -22.37 0.28
CA TYR A 537 -5.66 -21.20 -0.45
C TYR A 537 -4.82 -20.30 0.47
N PRO A 538 -3.50 -20.21 0.26
CA PRO A 538 -2.63 -19.49 1.17
C PRO A 538 -2.74 -17.97 1.00
N GLY A 539 -2.59 -17.23 2.10
CA GLY A 539 -2.78 -15.77 2.12
C GLY A 539 -1.79 -14.97 1.27
N TYR A 540 -0.58 -15.51 0.99
CA TYR A 540 0.38 -14.83 0.11
C TYR A 540 -0.13 -14.75 -1.34
N LEU A 541 -1.00 -15.67 -1.77
CA LEU A 541 -1.66 -15.58 -3.08
C LEU A 541 -2.73 -14.49 -3.08
N VAL A 542 -3.49 -14.32 -2.00
CA VAL A 542 -4.44 -13.19 -1.85
C VAL A 542 -3.70 -11.85 -1.97
N VAL A 543 -2.53 -11.71 -1.32
CA VAL A 543 -1.70 -10.52 -1.45
C VAL A 543 -1.22 -10.34 -2.90
N ALA A 544 -0.70 -11.41 -3.52
CA ALA A 544 -0.19 -11.36 -4.88
C ALA A 544 -1.27 -10.97 -5.90
N THR A 545 -2.45 -11.59 -5.85
CA THR A 545 -3.56 -11.28 -6.78
C THR A 545 -4.08 -9.86 -6.58
N SER A 546 -4.11 -9.36 -5.34
CA SER A 546 -4.49 -7.99 -5.02
C SER A 546 -3.50 -6.97 -5.58
N LEU A 547 -2.19 -7.18 -5.35
CA LEU A 547 -1.14 -6.27 -5.84
C LEU A 547 -1.04 -6.27 -7.37
N VAL A 548 -1.11 -7.44 -8.01
CA VAL A 548 -1.13 -7.56 -9.48
C VAL A 548 -2.39 -6.90 -10.03
N GLY A 549 -3.55 -7.12 -9.43
CA GLY A 549 -4.81 -6.49 -9.82
C GLY A 549 -4.74 -4.96 -9.77
N MET A 550 -4.22 -4.39 -8.68
CA MET A 550 -3.99 -2.95 -8.56
C MET A 550 -2.97 -2.42 -9.57
N ALA A 551 -1.87 -3.15 -9.80
CA ALA A 551 -0.85 -2.76 -10.77
C ALA A 551 -1.39 -2.73 -12.21
N VAL A 552 -2.20 -3.74 -12.59
CA VAL A 552 -2.86 -3.79 -13.89
C VAL A 552 -3.89 -2.66 -14.03
N ALA A 553 -4.76 -2.46 -13.02
CA ALA A 553 -5.73 -1.37 -13.02
C ALA A 553 -5.05 -0.02 -13.21
N ARG A 554 -3.92 0.19 -12.54
CA ARG A 554 -3.10 1.40 -12.69
C ARG A 554 -2.56 1.58 -14.11
N LEU A 555 -1.93 0.54 -14.67
CA LEU A 555 -1.32 0.59 -16.00
C LEU A 555 -2.37 0.86 -17.07
N LEU A 556 -3.55 0.25 -16.97
CA LEU A 556 -4.67 0.46 -17.89
C LEU A 556 -5.25 1.87 -17.76
N THR A 557 -5.41 2.36 -16.53
CA THR A 557 -5.91 3.72 -16.29
C THR A 557 -4.90 4.77 -16.77
N GLY A 558 -3.60 4.55 -16.55
CA GLY A 558 -2.52 5.43 -17.04
C GLY A 558 -2.41 5.48 -18.57
N ARG A 559 -2.84 4.42 -19.26
CA ARG A 559 -2.96 4.38 -20.73
C ARG A 559 -4.33 4.87 -21.25
N GLY A 560 -5.21 5.37 -20.39
CA GLY A 560 -6.55 5.85 -20.75
C GLY A 560 -7.50 4.75 -21.24
N ARG A 561 -7.22 3.47 -20.94
CA ARG A 561 -8.03 2.32 -21.36
C ARG A 561 -9.10 1.93 -20.35
N LEU A 562 -9.12 2.56 -19.18
CA LEU A 562 -10.02 2.25 -18.08
C LEU A 562 -10.69 3.53 -17.59
N THR A 563 -11.99 3.45 -17.31
CA THR A 563 -12.78 4.59 -16.84
C THR A 563 -12.45 4.91 -15.37
N PRO A 564 -12.64 6.17 -14.92
CA PRO A 564 -12.39 6.53 -13.52
C PRO A 564 -13.29 5.77 -12.53
N LEU A 565 -14.52 5.44 -12.93
CA LEU A 565 -15.44 4.64 -12.12
C LEU A 565 -14.96 3.20 -11.99
N ALA A 566 -14.54 2.57 -13.09
CA ALA A 566 -14.02 1.21 -13.05
C ALA A 566 -12.70 1.14 -12.27
N SER A 567 -11.82 2.15 -12.38
CA SER A 567 -10.56 2.14 -11.63
C SER A 567 -10.82 2.29 -10.14
N TRP A 568 -11.71 3.21 -9.74
CA TRP A 568 -12.16 3.33 -8.37
C TRP A 568 -12.66 1.99 -7.81
N LEU A 569 -13.60 1.31 -8.49
CA LEU A 569 -14.13 0.01 -8.05
C LEU A 569 -13.05 -1.09 -7.98
N LEU A 570 -12.08 -1.12 -8.89
CA LEU A 570 -11.01 -2.10 -8.86
C LEU A 570 -10.07 -1.88 -7.66
N TYR A 571 -9.68 -0.63 -7.39
CA TYR A 571 -8.86 -0.31 -6.22
C TYR A 571 -9.57 -0.63 -4.90
N THR A 572 -10.88 -0.43 -4.84
CA THR A 572 -11.67 -0.72 -3.64
C THR A 572 -11.82 -2.23 -3.43
N LEU A 573 -12.10 -2.99 -4.48
CA LEU A 573 -12.24 -4.46 -4.40
C LEU A 573 -10.90 -5.15 -4.08
N TYR A 574 -9.83 -4.83 -4.80
CA TYR A 574 -8.51 -5.40 -4.52
C TYR A 574 -7.94 -4.92 -3.17
N GLY A 575 -8.29 -3.71 -2.73
CA GLY A 575 -7.92 -3.22 -1.40
C GLY A 575 -8.67 -3.94 -0.29
N ALA A 576 -9.95 -4.22 -0.49
CA ALA A 576 -10.79 -4.92 0.48
C ALA A 576 -10.32 -6.35 0.76
N LYS A 577 -9.67 -7.02 -0.20
CA LYS A 577 -9.08 -8.36 0.02
C LYS A 577 -8.09 -8.42 1.18
N ALA A 578 -7.42 -7.31 1.50
CA ALA A 578 -6.53 -7.26 2.66
C ALA A 578 -7.26 -7.54 3.99
N SER A 579 -8.58 -7.28 4.07
CA SER A 579 -9.37 -7.59 5.26
C SER A 579 -9.51 -9.09 5.53
N MET A 580 -9.44 -9.94 4.49
CA MET A 580 -9.48 -11.40 4.64
C MET A 580 -8.32 -11.89 5.51
N LEU A 581 -7.15 -11.26 5.38
CA LEU A 581 -5.92 -11.66 6.10
C LEU A 581 -5.92 -11.21 7.56
N VAL A 582 -6.80 -10.29 7.95
CA VAL A 582 -6.86 -9.76 9.31
C VAL A 582 -7.68 -10.70 10.20
N ILE A 583 -8.91 -11.00 9.79
CA ILE A 583 -9.79 -11.96 10.48
C ILE A 583 -10.47 -12.84 9.42
N PRO A 584 -9.98 -14.08 9.20
CA PRO A 584 -10.50 -14.98 8.18
C PRO A 584 -12.01 -15.27 8.35
N GLU A 585 -12.45 -15.51 9.59
CA GLU A 585 -13.81 -15.96 9.90
C GLU A 585 -14.88 -14.85 9.79
N GLY A 586 -14.47 -13.59 9.72
CA GLY A 586 -15.36 -12.42 9.86
C GLY A 586 -16.12 -12.04 8.60
N ASN A 587 -15.82 -12.65 7.43
CA ASN A 587 -16.38 -12.27 6.11
C ASN A 587 -16.39 -10.73 5.89
N LEU A 588 -15.28 -10.08 6.22
CA LEU A 588 -15.16 -8.62 6.34
C LEU A 588 -15.07 -7.90 4.99
N VAL A 589 -14.95 -8.63 3.89
CA VAL A 589 -14.57 -8.11 2.58
C VAL A 589 -15.59 -7.10 2.06
N VAL A 590 -16.88 -7.38 2.24
CA VAL A 590 -17.95 -6.49 1.79
C VAL A 590 -17.93 -5.17 2.59
N ALA A 591 -17.80 -5.25 3.91
CA ALA A 591 -17.72 -4.08 4.78
C ALA A 591 -16.47 -3.23 4.46
N ALA A 592 -15.32 -3.88 4.28
CA ALA A 592 -14.08 -3.22 3.88
C ALA A 592 -14.21 -2.56 2.50
N ALA A 593 -14.83 -3.22 1.52
CA ALA A 593 -15.03 -2.66 0.18
C ALA A 593 -15.93 -1.41 0.19
N LEU A 594 -17.00 -1.41 0.99
CA LEU A 594 -17.89 -0.26 1.14
C LEU A 594 -17.18 0.92 1.82
N LEU A 595 -16.44 0.64 2.90
CA LEU A 595 -15.68 1.67 3.62
C LEU A 595 -14.58 2.26 2.74
N LEU A 596 -13.73 1.42 2.15
CA LEU A 596 -12.67 1.83 1.22
C LEU A 596 -13.23 2.56 -0.02
N GLY A 597 -14.38 2.12 -0.52
CA GLY A 597 -15.14 2.80 -1.57
C GLY A 597 -15.38 4.26 -1.24
N ALA A 598 -15.97 4.52 -0.08
CA ALA A 598 -16.31 5.86 0.36
C ALA A 598 -15.06 6.73 0.64
N THR A 599 -14.00 6.15 1.23
CA THR A 599 -12.78 6.91 1.56
C THR A 599 -11.98 7.31 0.33
N ILE A 600 -11.88 6.44 -0.67
CA ILE A 600 -11.02 6.64 -1.85
C ILE A 600 -11.74 7.44 -2.95
N ALA A 601 -13.08 7.52 -2.93
CA ALA A 601 -13.88 8.21 -3.94
C ALA A 601 -13.44 9.65 -4.28
N PRO A 602 -13.08 10.53 -3.30
CA PRO A 602 -12.64 11.90 -3.59
C PRO A 602 -11.42 11.96 -4.52
N TYR A 603 -10.56 10.94 -4.48
CA TYR A 603 -9.34 10.90 -5.26
C TYR A 603 -9.55 10.57 -6.73
N PHE A 604 -10.57 9.78 -7.05
CA PHE A 604 -10.85 9.32 -8.42
C PHE A 604 -11.83 10.25 -9.15
N PHE A 605 -12.83 10.79 -8.46
CA PHE A 605 -13.87 11.60 -9.10
C PHE A 605 -13.54 13.10 -9.18
N HIS A 606 -12.74 13.64 -8.24
CA HIS A 606 -12.62 15.09 -8.05
C HIS A 606 -11.18 15.63 -8.07
N GLY A 607 -10.17 14.78 -8.33
CA GLY A 607 -8.76 15.17 -8.30
C GLY A 607 -8.07 15.10 -9.68
N PRO A 608 -7.03 15.92 -9.94
CA PRO A 608 -6.11 15.68 -11.05
C PRO A 608 -5.27 14.44 -10.74
N SER A 609 -5.77 13.25 -11.10
CA SER A 609 -5.03 11.99 -11.35
C SER A 609 -3.71 11.78 -10.57
N TRP A 610 -3.68 12.02 -9.26
CA TRP A 610 -2.42 11.97 -8.49
C TRP A 610 -2.06 10.51 -8.11
N ILE A 611 -3.05 9.65 -7.90
CA ILE A 611 -2.87 8.18 -7.80
C ILE A 611 -2.30 7.60 -9.10
N LEU A 612 -2.60 8.23 -10.24
CA LEU A 612 -2.09 7.86 -11.56
C LEU A 612 -0.62 8.29 -11.76
N ASN A 613 -0.20 9.40 -11.15
CA ASN A 613 1.14 9.98 -11.32
C ASN A 613 2.16 9.65 -10.19
N THR A 614 1.76 8.98 -9.11
CA THR A 614 2.64 8.64 -7.96
C THR A 614 3.27 7.26 -8.13
N PRO A 615 4.60 7.05 -8.07
CA PRO A 615 5.24 5.73 -8.32
C PRO A 615 4.70 4.62 -7.40
N ALA A 616 4.77 3.35 -7.84
CA ALA A 616 4.02 2.20 -7.31
C ALA A 616 4.15 1.94 -5.80
N GLY A 617 5.22 2.41 -5.16
CA GLY A 617 5.44 2.28 -3.71
C GLY A 617 4.64 3.24 -2.84
N ALA A 618 3.99 4.26 -3.40
CA ALA A 618 3.22 5.24 -2.62
C ALA A 618 1.73 4.87 -2.45
N ALA A 619 1.19 3.97 -3.29
CA ALA A 619 -0.23 3.57 -3.24
C ALA A 619 -0.50 2.54 -2.13
N GLY A 620 0.44 1.62 -1.87
CA GLY A 620 0.39 0.76 -0.68
C GLY A 620 0.54 1.57 0.61
N GLY A 621 1.30 2.67 0.55
CA GLY A 621 1.38 3.66 1.61
C GLY A 621 0.10 4.47 1.77
N ALA A 622 -0.62 4.84 0.70
CA ALA A 622 -1.80 5.71 0.80
C ALA A 622 -2.98 5.09 1.57
N LEU A 623 -3.07 3.76 1.63
CA LEU A 623 -4.09 3.05 2.43
C LEU A 623 -3.72 2.93 3.91
N LEU A 624 -2.43 2.94 4.26
CA LEU A 624 -1.93 2.89 5.64
C LEU A 624 -1.45 4.25 6.19
N ALA A 625 -1.25 5.24 5.32
CA ALA A 625 -0.82 6.61 5.66
C ALA A 625 -1.99 7.50 6.11
N VAL A 626 -3.16 6.92 6.38
CA VAL A 626 -4.27 7.62 7.05
C VAL A 626 -3.91 7.96 8.50
N ALA A 627 -2.84 7.37 9.05
CA ALA A 627 -2.35 7.63 10.41
C ALA A 627 -1.11 8.55 10.51
N ALA A 628 -0.55 9.05 9.40
CA ALA A 628 0.66 9.89 9.43
C ALA A 628 0.38 11.31 8.92
N GLU A 629 0.81 12.29 9.72
CA GLU A 629 0.62 13.73 9.59
C GLU A 629 0.86 14.29 8.16
N PRO A 630 0.02 15.22 7.66
CA PRO A 630 0.13 15.74 6.30
C PRO A 630 1.15 16.89 6.24
N GLN A 631 2.45 16.61 6.36
CA GLN A 631 3.48 17.65 6.17
C GLN A 631 4.27 17.55 4.84
N ALA A 632 4.05 16.55 4.01
CA ALA A 632 4.80 16.40 2.75
C ALA A 632 4.08 17.00 1.53
N LEU A 633 3.94 18.34 1.44
CA LEU A 633 3.53 18.99 0.18
C LEU A 633 3.91 20.49 0.03
N THR A 634 5.07 20.90 0.52
CA THR A 634 5.65 22.23 0.24
C THR A 634 7.13 22.16 -0.16
N ALA A 635 7.48 21.39 -1.18
CA ALA A 635 8.82 21.48 -1.78
C ALA A 635 8.79 21.18 -3.28
N ALA A 636 8.08 22.03 -4.03
CA ALA A 636 8.26 22.14 -5.46
C ALA A 636 8.09 23.61 -5.86
N THR A 637 9.16 24.40 -5.78
CA THR A 637 9.42 25.47 -6.74
C THR A 637 10.85 25.94 -6.64
N GLY A 638 11.57 25.76 -7.74
CA GLY A 638 12.83 26.42 -8.01
C GLY A 638 12.94 26.85 -9.49
N SER A 639 11.87 27.35 -10.12
CA SER A 639 11.94 28.30 -11.25
C SER A 639 10.54 28.77 -11.67
N THR A 640 10.24 30.03 -11.37
CA THR A 640 9.38 31.00 -12.09
C THR A 640 8.23 30.46 -12.98
N GLY A 641 7.01 30.52 -12.43
CA GLY A 641 5.72 30.42 -13.15
C GLY A 641 4.62 29.80 -12.26
N PRO A 642 3.56 30.53 -11.86
CA PRO A 642 2.58 30.00 -10.91
C PRO A 642 1.55 29.13 -11.63
N SER A 643 1.80 27.83 -11.73
CA SER A 643 0.72 26.84 -11.84
C SER A 643 0.68 26.03 -10.55
N ARG A 644 0.22 26.68 -9.46
CA ARG A 644 -0.31 25.96 -8.29
C ARG A 644 -1.33 24.93 -8.82
N PRO A 645 -1.30 23.65 -8.41
CA PRO A 645 -2.41 22.75 -8.71
C PRO A 645 -3.67 23.43 -8.16
N ARG A 646 -4.57 23.83 -9.06
CA ARG A 646 -5.80 24.53 -8.69
C ARG A 646 -6.63 23.52 -7.91
N ARG A 647 -6.60 23.64 -6.58
CA ARG A 647 -7.38 22.79 -5.66
C ARG A 647 -8.85 22.87 -6.08
N LEU A 648 -9.43 21.73 -6.45
CA LEU A 648 -10.83 21.65 -6.84
C LEU A 648 -11.69 21.82 -5.59
N ARG A 649 -12.31 23.00 -5.45
CA ARG A 649 -13.35 23.23 -4.44
C ARG A 649 -14.65 22.58 -4.95
N LEU A 650 -15.05 21.48 -4.33
CA LEU A 650 -16.35 20.87 -4.62
C LEU A 650 -17.49 21.80 -4.21
N ALA A 651 -18.64 21.60 -4.84
CA ALA A 651 -19.84 22.26 -4.42
C ALA A 651 -20.29 21.77 -3.02
N PRO A 652 -20.88 22.68 -2.22
CA PRO A 652 -21.46 22.41 -0.92
C PRO A 652 -22.17 21.07 -0.71
N TRP A 653 -23.14 20.84 -1.57
CA TRP A 653 -24.05 19.72 -1.50
C TRP A 653 -23.34 18.43 -1.86
N GLN A 654 -22.33 18.46 -2.75
CA GLN A 654 -21.52 17.29 -3.08
C GLN A 654 -20.66 16.86 -1.89
N GLY A 655 -20.10 17.83 -1.15
CA GLY A 655 -19.40 17.56 0.10
C GLY A 655 -20.31 16.89 1.13
N LEU A 656 -21.52 17.42 1.32
CA LEU A 656 -22.51 16.85 2.24
C LEU A 656 -22.94 15.42 1.82
N VAL A 657 -23.16 15.18 0.54
CA VAL A 657 -23.49 13.84 0.01
C VAL A 657 -22.35 12.86 0.29
N HIS A 658 -21.09 13.26 0.10
CA HIS A 658 -19.94 12.42 0.45
C HIS A 658 -19.88 12.12 1.95
N VAL A 659 -20.01 13.14 2.80
CA VAL A 659 -20.04 12.95 4.27
C VAL A 659 -21.16 11.99 4.66
N ALA A 660 -22.37 12.17 4.12
CA ALA A 660 -23.50 11.26 4.38
C ALA A 660 -23.20 9.83 3.92
N SER A 661 -22.59 9.66 2.74
CA SER A 661 -22.20 8.34 2.24
C SER A 661 -21.16 7.65 3.13
N VAL A 662 -20.16 8.38 3.64
CA VAL A 662 -19.17 7.83 4.57
C VAL A 662 -19.82 7.41 5.88
N VAL A 663 -20.73 8.22 6.43
CA VAL A 663 -21.48 7.87 7.66
C VAL A 663 -22.30 6.58 7.45
N VAL A 664 -22.98 6.45 6.31
CA VAL A 664 -23.73 5.22 5.98
C VAL A 664 -22.79 4.02 5.84
N CYS A 665 -21.66 4.16 5.15
CA CYS A 665 -20.68 3.07 5.01
C CYS A 665 -20.08 2.63 6.36
N VAL A 666 -19.74 3.57 7.25
CA VAL A 666 -19.27 3.25 8.60
C VAL A 666 -20.36 2.56 9.42
N ALA A 667 -21.61 3.01 9.30
CA ALA A 667 -22.74 2.38 9.99
C ALA A 667 -22.97 0.94 9.51
N LEU A 668 -22.80 0.66 8.21
CA LEU A 668 -22.88 -0.69 7.64
C LEU A 668 -21.66 -1.55 8.02
N ALA A 669 -20.47 -0.95 8.10
CA ALA A 669 -19.23 -1.64 8.45
C ALA A 669 -18.98 -1.75 9.97
N ARG A 670 -19.93 -1.34 10.83
CA ARG A 670 -19.69 -1.27 12.28
C ARG A 670 -19.33 -2.61 12.93
N PHE A 671 -19.97 -3.71 12.51
CA PHE A 671 -19.67 -5.04 13.04
C PHE A 671 -18.27 -5.50 12.66
N ALA A 672 -17.82 -5.15 11.45
CA ALA A 672 -16.45 -5.39 11.03
C ALA A 672 -15.44 -4.63 11.90
N VAL A 673 -15.75 -3.39 12.29
CA VAL A 673 -14.91 -2.63 13.23
C VAL A 673 -14.91 -3.29 14.61
N PHE A 674 -16.03 -3.84 15.06
CA PHE A 674 -16.13 -4.52 16.35
C PHE A 674 -15.33 -5.83 16.37
N ASP A 675 -15.39 -6.62 15.29
CA ASP A 675 -14.58 -7.84 15.12
C ASP A 675 -13.08 -7.52 15.22
N VAL A 676 -12.64 -6.46 14.53
CA VAL A 676 -11.24 -6.00 14.58
C VAL A 676 -10.83 -5.58 15.98
N VAL A 677 -11.67 -4.80 16.68
CA VAL A 677 -11.38 -4.35 18.04
C VAL A 677 -11.32 -5.52 19.02
N GLN A 678 -12.26 -6.46 18.93
CA GLN A 678 -12.29 -7.66 19.76
C GLN A 678 -11.08 -8.56 19.50
N PHE A 679 -10.66 -8.70 18.24
CA PHE A 679 -9.46 -9.45 17.86
C PHE A 679 -8.20 -8.88 18.53
N PHE A 680 -8.00 -7.56 18.50
CA PHE A 680 -6.84 -6.93 19.11
C PHE A 680 -6.83 -6.98 20.65
N ILE A 681 -8.00 -6.92 21.27
CA ILE A 681 -8.11 -6.89 22.74
C ILE A 681 -8.11 -8.30 23.34
N SER A 682 -8.48 -9.32 22.55
CA SER A 682 -8.71 -10.71 23.01
C SER A 682 -9.72 -10.84 24.16
N ALA A 683 -10.51 -9.78 24.40
CA ALA A 683 -11.56 -9.73 25.41
C ALA A 683 -12.77 -8.95 24.89
N ARG A 684 -13.90 -9.04 25.60
CA ARG A 684 -15.11 -8.29 25.24
C ARG A 684 -14.88 -6.78 25.41
N PRO A 685 -15.00 -5.98 24.35
CA PRO A 685 -14.74 -4.55 24.43
C PRO A 685 -15.86 -3.81 25.16
N THR A 686 -15.51 -2.67 25.78
CA THR A 686 -16.45 -1.75 26.44
C THR A 686 -17.19 -0.89 25.41
N GLU A 687 -18.38 -0.38 25.77
CA GLU A 687 -19.20 0.44 24.87
C GLU A 687 -18.49 1.70 24.38
N GLY A 688 -17.82 2.42 25.30
CA GLY A 688 -17.07 3.63 24.99
C GLY A 688 -15.91 3.38 24.02
N LEU A 689 -15.25 2.22 24.14
CA LEU A 689 -14.19 1.81 23.23
C LEU A 689 -14.71 1.53 21.82
N LEU A 690 -15.80 0.77 21.69
CA LEU A 690 -16.42 0.47 20.41
C LEU A 690 -16.93 1.75 19.72
N LEU A 691 -17.59 2.65 20.44
CA LEU A 691 -18.02 3.94 19.91
C LEU A 691 -16.86 4.86 19.55
N GLY A 692 -15.81 4.88 20.37
CA GLY A 692 -14.59 5.62 20.09
C GLY A 692 -13.92 5.14 18.80
N CYS A 693 -13.82 3.83 18.60
CA CYS A 693 -13.31 3.23 17.37
C CYS A 693 -14.19 3.57 16.14
N LEU A 694 -15.52 3.60 16.28
CA LEU A 694 -16.41 4.06 15.20
C LEU A 694 -16.21 5.54 14.86
N ALA A 695 -16.03 6.40 15.87
CA ALA A 695 -15.74 7.82 15.66
C ALA A 695 -14.37 8.03 14.99
N LEU A 696 -13.36 7.27 15.40
CA LEU A 696 -12.02 7.31 14.79
C LEU A 696 -12.02 6.81 13.34
N THR A 697 -12.74 5.71 13.04
CA THR A 697 -12.87 5.20 11.68
C THR A 697 -13.62 6.19 10.77
N LEU A 698 -14.66 6.84 11.28
CA LEU A 698 -15.36 7.92 10.57
C LEU A 698 -14.46 9.14 10.34
N ALA A 699 -13.68 9.55 11.35
CA ALA A 699 -12.74 10.67 11.20
C ALA A 699 -11.65 10.36 10.16
N ALA A 700 -11.05 9.17 10.23
CA ALA A 700 -10.08 8.66 9.28
C ALA A 700 -10.64 8.62 7.85
N ALA A 701 -11.88 8.16 7.70
CA ALA A 701 -12.57 8.08 6.42
C ALA A 701 -12.85 9.45 5.76
N LEU A 702 -12.89 10.53 6.55
CA LEU A 702 -13.10 11.91 6.07
C LEU A 702 -11.79 12.63 5.71
N VAL A 703 -10.62 12.11 6.10
CA VAL A 703 -9.31 12.72 5.81
C VAL A 703 -9.06 12.92 4.30
N PRO A 704 -9.36 11.96 3.41
CA PRO A 704 -9.23 12.14 1.96
C PRO A 704 -10.01 13.34 1.41
N LEU A 705 -11.26 13.49 1.84
CA LEU A 705 -12.13 14.59 1.44
C LEU A 705 -11.60 15.94 1.98
N ALA A 706 -11.20 15.97 3.24
CA ALA A 706 -10.65 17.15 3.89
C ALA A 706 -9.36 17.63 3.22
N SER A 707 -8.40 16.72 3.03
CA SER A 707 -7.06 17.04 2.52
C SER A 707 -7.06 17.41 1.04
N HIS A 708 -7.80 16.69 0.19
CA HIS A 708 -7.76 16.90 -1.27
C HIS A 708 -8.75 17.94 -1.79
N CYS A 709 -9.96 18.02 -1.22
CA CYS A 709 -11.03 18.84 -1.78
C CYS A 709 -11.20 20.19 -1.06
N TYR A 710 -11.07 20.21 0.26
CA TYR A 710 -11.33 21.40 1.09
C TYR A 710 -10.05 22.03 1.68
N GLY A 711 -8.91 21.34 1.60
CA GLY A 711 -7.64 21.74 2.20
C GLY A 711 -7.63 21.52 3.73
N GLY A 712 -6.44 21.26 4.29
CA GLY A 712 -6.27 20.86 5.70
C GLY A 712 -6.79 21.87 6.75
N GLY A 713 -7.09 23.11 6.38
CA GLY A 713 -7.66 24.13 7.27
C GLY A 713 -9.17 24.33 7.17
N GLY A 714 -9.88 23.60 6.29
CA GLY A 714 -11.31 23.78 6.02
C GLY A 714 -12.24 23.24 7.13
N PRO A 715 -13.55 23.55 7.06
CA PRO A 715 -14.53 23.11 8.07
C PRO A 715 -14.61 21.58 8.19
N VAL A 716 -14.45 20.85 7.07
CA VAL A 716 -14.42 19.38 7.04
C VAL A 716 -13.19 18.83 7.76
N ALA A 717 -12.02 19.45 7.58
CA ALA A 717 -10.78 19.04 8.25
C ALA A 717 -10.87 19.24 9.77
N ARG A 718 -11.42 20.38 10.19
CA ARG A 718 -11.66 20.66 11.62
C ARG A 718 -12.72 19.75 12.21
N GLY A 719 -13.79 19.44 11.47
CA GLY A 719 -14.80 18.48 11.88
C GLY A 719 -14.23 17.07 12.05
N ALA A 720 -13.40 16.62 11.10
CA ALA A 720 -12.71 15.33 11.20
C ALA A 720 -11.72 15.30 12.38
N ALA A 721 -10.96 16.38 12.61
CA ALA A 721 -10.04 16.47 13.75
C ALA A 721 -10.78 16.49 15.10
N ALA A 722 -11.89 17.23 15.20
CA ALA A 722 -12.74 17.24 16.38
C ALA A 722 -13.36 15.85 16.64
N LEU A 723 -13.83 15.19 15.58
CA LEU A 723 -14.36 13.83 15.67
C LEU A 723 -13.28 12.82 16.08
N ALA A 724 -12.05 12.95 15.54
CA ALA A 724 -10.92 12.12 15.93
C ALA A 724 -10.60 12.30 17.41
N LEU A 725 -10.59 13.55 17.90
CA LEU A 725 -10.33 13.85 19.31
C LEU A 725 -11.44 13.34 20.22
N VAL A 726 -12.71 13.48 19.83
CA VAL A 726 -13.83 12.87 20.57
C VAL A 726 -13.68 11.35 20.60
N GLY A 727 -13.32 10.75 19.47
CA GLY A 727 -13.04 9.32 19.36
C GLY A 727 -11.92 8.87 20.28
N THR A 728 -10.78 9.59 20.32
CA THR A 728 -9.67 9.25 21.22
C THR A 728 -10.07 9.39 22.69
N LEU A 729 -10.82 10.44 23.06
CA LEU A 729 -11.34 10.58 24.42
C LEU A 729 -12.28 9.43 24.81
N LEU A 730 -13.15 8.98 23.90
CA LEU A 730 -14.03 7.83 24.13
C LEU A 730 -13.25 6.54 24.34
N VAL A 731 -12.19 6.31 23.55
CA VAL A 731 -11.28 5.16 23.69
C VAL A 731 -10.53 5.19 25.02
N LEU A 732 -10.06 6.37 25.46
CA LEU A 732 -9.27 6.54 26.67
C LEU A 732 -10.12 6.48 27.94
N LEU A 733 -11.28 7.16 27.95
CA LEU A 733 -12.13 7.29 29.13
C LEU A 733 -13.14 6.14 29.24
N GLN A 734 -13.42 5.45 28.15
CA GLN A 734 -14.37 4.33 28.05
C GLN A 734 -15.67 4.59 28.85
N PRO A 735 -16.43 5.67 28.53
CA PRO A 735 -17.64 5.96 29.27
C PRO A 735 -18.73 4.93 28.92
N PRO A 736 -19.48 4.40 29.90
CA PRO A 736 -20.65 3.58 29.62
C PRO A 736 -21.77 4.42 28.99
N LEU A 737 -22.57 3.82 28.10
CA LEU A 737 -23.69 4.50 27.47
C LEU A 737 -24.83 4.71 28.48
N PRO A 738 -25.52 5.87 28.43
CA PRO A 738 -26.67 6.13 29.30
C PRO A 738 -27.93 5.32 28.92
N LEU A 739 -27.94 4.66 27.75
CA LEU A 739 -29.08 3.92 27.21
C LEU A 739 -28.68 2.46 26.96
N ALA A 740 -29.35 1.52 27.63
CA ALA A 740 -29.16 0.09 27.41
C ALA A 740 -29.67 -0.29 26.01
N GLY A 741 -28.74 -0.57 25.08
CA GLY A 741 -29.07 -1.10 23.76
C GLY A 741 -29.35 -2.59 23.86
N GLY A 742 -30.58 -3.03 23.55
CA GLY A 742 -30.89 -4.47 23.59
C GLY A 742 -30.15 -5.25 22.49
N ALA A 743 -29.66 -6.46 22.80
CA ALA A 743 -28.83 -7.28 21.89
C ALA A 743 -29.58 -7.89 20.68
N ARG A 744 -30.91 -8.10 20.76
CA ARG A 744 -31.66 -8.79 19.70
C ARG A 744 -32.02 -7.87 18.53
N CYS A 745 -31.49 -8.15 17.34
CA CYS A 745 -31.87 -7.45 16.13
C CYS A 745 -33.25 -7.91 15.60
N PRO A 746 -34.15 -6.98 15.23
CA PRO A 746 -35.38 -7.35 14.51
C PRO A 746 -35.04 -7.90 13.12
N ARG A 747 -35.73 -8.96 12.68
CA ARG A 747 -35.54 -9.56 11.34
C ARG A 747 -36.08 -8.61 10.26
N LEU A 748 -35.22 -7.76 9.74
CA LEU A 748 -35.49 -6.88 8.59
C LEU A 748 -34.94 -7.49 7.29
N PRO A 749 -35.51 -7.17 6.11
CA PRO A 749 -34.95 -7.56 4.83
C PRO A 749 -33.51 -7.03 4.69
N LEU A 750 -32.65 -7.80 4.00
CA LEU A 750 -31.20 -7.51 3.83
C LEU A 750 -30.37 -7.59 5.12
N SER A 751 -30.84 -8.24 6.19
CA SER A 751 -30.12 -8.39 7.47
C SER A 751 -29.66 -7.07 8.09
N LEU A 752 -30.34 -5.96 7.75
CA LEU A 752 -30.02 -4.64 8.29
C LEU A 752 -30.50 -4.57 9.74
N CYS A 753 -29.57 -4.63 10.69
CA CYS A 753 -29.89 -4.32 12.07
C CYS A 753 -29.92 -2.79 12.28
N PRO A 754 -31.01 -2.19 12.80
CA PRO A 754 -31.05 -0.77 13.14
C PRO A 754 -30.39 -0.48 14.50
N ARG A 755 -30.14 -1.54 15.30
CA ARG A 755 -29.48 -1.41 16.60
C ARG A 755 -27.98 -1.31 16.45
N LEU A 756 -27.35 -0.60 17.38
CA LEU A 756 -25.91 -0.40 17.39
C LEU A 756 -25.16 -1.74 17.56
N TRP A 757 -25.70 -2.63 18.40
CA TRP A 757 -25.12 -3.93 18.76
C TRP A 757 -25.94 -5.10 18.19
N ASP A 758 -25.29 -6.25 17.97
CA ASP A 758 -25.91 -7.54 17.57
C ASP A 758 -25.61 -8.62 18.63
N GLU A 759 -26.26 -9.78 18.54
CA GLU A 759 -26.14 -10.89 19.51
C GLU A 759 -24.70 -11.40 19.68
N ARG A 760 -23.86 -11.29 18.65
CA ARG A 760 -22.44 -11.69 18.68
C ARG A 760 -21.52 -10.61 19.25
N HIS A 761 -21.94 -9.35 19.25
CA HIS A 761 -21.11 -8.19 19.59
C HIS A 761 -21.68 -7.42 20.77
N VAL A 762 -22.20 -8.14 21.77
CA VAL A 762 -22.72 -7.50 22.98
C VAL A 762 -21.53 -6.92 23.77
N PRO A 763 -21.46 -5.59 23.95
CA PRO A 763 -20.37 -4.97 24.69
C PRO A 763 -20.42 -5.40 26.16
N MET A 764 -19.26 -5.42 26.80
CA MET A 764 -19.19 -5.63 28.24
C MET A 764 -19.96 -4.50 28.93
N HIS A 765 -21.07 -4.86 29.60
CA HIS A 765 -21.81 -3.92 30.43
C HIS A 765 -21.22 -3.99 31.84
N SER A 766 -20.86 -2.84 32.42
CA SER A 766 -20.49 -2.73 33.84
C SER A 766 -21.63 -3.11 34.81
N ALA A 767 -22.78 -3.55 34.31
CA ALA A 767 -23.86 -4.10 35.11
C ALA A 767 -23.52 -5.49 35.69
N GLU A 768 -22.69 -6.30 35.01
CA GLU A 768 -22.17 -7.56 35.59
C GLU A 768 -21.24 -7.26 36.79
N ASP A 769 -20.51 -6.13 36.77
CA ASP A 769 -19.74 -5.65 37.94
C ASP A 769 -20.66 -5.25 39.11
N VAL A 770 -21.89 -4.80 38.87
CA VAL A 770 -22.86 -4.48 39.94
C VAL A 770 -23.41 -5.75 40.60
N GLU A 771 -23.49 -6.86 39.85
CA GLU A 771 -23.87 -8.18 40.39
C GLU A 771 -22.73 -8.81 41.20
N VAL A 772 -21.46 -8.60 40.80
CA VAL A 772 -20.27 -9.14 41.48
C VAL A 772 -19.79 -8.27 42.66
N TRP A 773 -19.83 -6.93 42.52
CA TRP A 773 -19.28 -5.97 43.51
C TRP A 773 -20.35 -5.23 44.33
N GLY A 774 -21.63 -5.49 44.07
CA GLY A 774 -22.76 -4.96 44.84
C GLY A 774 -23.22 -3.55 44.44
N ARG A 775 -24.41 -3.18 44.92
CA ARG A 775 -25.17 -1.96 44.55
C ARG A 775 -24.48 -0.62 44.87
N GLY A 776 -23.35 -0.61 45.58
CA GLY A 776 -22.64 0.60 46.03
C GLY A 776 -22.01 1.43 44.91
N LEU A 777 -21.68 0.81 43.77
CA LEU A 777 -21.07 1.45 42.60
C LEU A 777 -22.11 1.82 41.52
N SER A 778 -23.41 1.72 41.84
CA SER A 778 -24.46 1.76 40.82
C SER A 778 -24.82 3.16 40.32
N ARG A 779 -24.79 3.30 38.99
CA ARG A 779 -25.58 4.23 38.15
C ARG A 779 -25.36 5.74 38.31
N ARG A 780 -24.47 6.25 39.17
CA ARG A 780 -24.11 7.69 39.20
C ARG A 780 -22.75 8.01 38.55
N GLU A 781 -21.87 7.02 38.39
CA GLU A 781 -20.48 7.16 37.91
C GLU A 781 -20.31 7.37 36.39
N HIS A 782 -21.39 7.32 35.62
CA HIS A 782 -21.33 7.50 34.16
C HIS A 782 -21.23 8.97 33.71
N TRP A 783 -21.86 9.92 34.41
CA TRP A 783 -21.90 11.33 34.00
C TRP A 783 -20.55 12.07 34.11
N PRO A 784 -19.68 11.83 35.11
CA PRO A 784 -18.38 12.49 35.20
C PRO A 784 -17.57 12.37 33.90
N ARG A 785 -17.45 11.17 33.35
CA ARG A 785 -16.68 10.92 32.11
C ARG A 785 -17.29 11.63 30.91
N TRP A 786 -18.62 11.63 30.77
CA TRP A 786 -19.32 12.36 29.71
C TRP A 786 -19.21 13.89 29.86
N LEU A 787 -19.23 14.42 31.08
CA LEU A 787 -19.02 15.85 31.36
C LEU A 787 -17.60 16.28 30.99
N LEU A 788 -16.59 15.45 31.26
CA LEU A 788 -15.21 15.72 30.87
C LEU A 788 -15.05 15.75 29.34
N ILE A 789 -15.65 14.79 28.63
CA ILE A 789 -15.68 14.80 27.16
C ILE A 789 -16.37 16.06 26.63
N ALA A 790 -17.53 16.42 27.19
CA ALA A 790 -18.27 17.61 26.79
C ALA A 790 -17.47 18.91 27.06
N ALA A 791 -16.74 18.99 28.17
CA ALA A 791 -15.88 20.12 28.51
C ALA A 791 -14.76 20.32 27.48
N VAL A 792 -14.10 19.23 27.08
CA VAL A 792 -13.04 19.28 26.07
C VAL A 792 -13.60 19.72 24.71
N VAL A 793 -14.76 19.18 24.30
CA VAL A 793 -15.44 19.58 23.06
C VAL A 793 -15.84 21.06 23.08
N ALA A 794 -16.36 21.56 24.21
CA ALA A 794 -16.69 22.97 24.38
C ALA A 794 -15.44 23.87 24.26
N CYS A 795 -14.31 23.45 24.82
CA CYS A 795 -13.03 24.16 24.70
C CYS A 795 -12.47 24.17 23.26
N LEU A 796 -12.66 23.10 22.49
CA LEU A 796 -12.29 23.07 21.07
C LEU A 796 -13.13 24.02 20.23
N ALA A 797 -14.41 24.20 20.57
CA ALA A 797 -15.29 25.13 19.88
C ALA A 797 -14.95 26.62 20.14
N THR A 798 -14.24 26.96 21.24
CA THR A 798 -13.80 28.35 21.52
C THR A 798 -12.56 28.77 20.75
N THR A 799 -11.65 27.83 20.44
CA THR A 799 -10.33 28.10 19.83
C THR A 799 -10.37 28.24 18.30
N GLY A 800 -11.47 27.88 17.63
CA GLY A 800 -11.60 27.94 16.16
C GLY A 800 -11.88 29.35 15.60
N GLY A 801 -10.87 30.06 15.09
CA GLY A 801 -11.04 31.38 14.44
C GLY A 801 -10.24 31.64 13.14
N SER A 802 -10.96 32.07 12.09
CA SER A 802 -10.58 32.87 10.88
C SER A 802 -10.55 32.21 9.46
N GLY A 803 -11.63 32.43 8.67
CA GLY A 803 -11.76 32.57 7.18
C GLY A 803 -11.71 31.36 6.19
N PRO A 804 -12.31 31.42 4.96
CA PRO A 804 -13.64 31.89 4.53
C PRO A 804 -14.59 30.76 4.00
N ALA A 805 -15.85 30.86 4.46
CA ALA A 805 -17.17 30.51 3.90
C ALA A 805 -17.49 29.22 3.09
N GLY A 806 -18.59 28.59 3.53
CA GLY A 806 -19.41 27.58 2.87
C GLY A 806 -19.35 26.27 3.65
N VAL A 807 -20.39 25.79 4.34
CA VAL A 807 -21.70 25.43 3.78
C VAL A 807 -22.65 25.04 4.92
N VAL A 808 -23.91 25.45 4.79
CA VAL A 808 -25.02 25.41 5.77
C VAL A 808 -25.00 26.54 6.80
N SER A 809 -26.06 27.34 6.71
CA SER A 809 -26.51 28.49 7.50
C SER A 809 -25.89 28.74 8.89
N SER A 810 -25.36 29.98 9.06
CA SER A 810 -25.29 30.85 10.26
C SER A 810 -25.10 30.18 11.64
N PRO A 811 -24.03 30.50 12.40
CA PRO A 811 -23.79 31.87 12.83
C PRO A 811 -22.44 32.45 12.38
N ARG A 812 -22.54 33.63 11.76
CA ARG A 812 -21.46 34.62 11.64
C ARG A 812 -20.84 34.86 13.01
N ARG A 813 -19.50 34.88 13.06
CA ARG A 813 -18.67 35.41 14.16
C ARG A 813 -19.19 35.01 15.54
N LEU A 814 -18.60 34.00 16.19
CA LEU A 814 -18.68 33.99 17.66
C LEU A 814 -18.15 35.36 18.13
N THR A 815 -19.07 36.21 18.57
CA THR A 815 -18.77 37.45 19.29
C THR A 815 -17.93 37.08 20.51
N VAL A 816 -17.22 38.04 21.09
CA VAL A 816 -16.53 37.83 22.37
C VAL A 816 -17.48 37.16 23.40
N VAL A 817 -18.76 37.56 23.37
CA VAL A 817 -19.86 36.95 24.13
C VAL A 817 -20.06 35.46 23.83
N GLY A 818 -20.02 35.02 22.57
CA GLY A 818 -20.15 33.60 22.23
C GLY A 818 -18.97 32.75 22.70
N ARG A 819 -17.75 33.30 22.69
CA ARG A 819 -16.56 32.60 23.22
C ARG A 819 -16.60 32.52 24.74
N LEU A 820 -17.00 33.60 25.41
CA LEU A 820 -17.21 33.64 26.86
C LEU A 820 -18.32 32.68 27.29
N ALA A 821 -19.41 32.59 26.54
CA ALA A 821 -20.49 31.64 26.83
C ALA A 821 -20.02 30.18 26.73
N LEU A 822 -19.27 29.82 25.69
CA LEU A 822 -18.71 28.47 25.54
C LEU A 822 -17.61 28.16 26.56
N ALA A 823 -16.79 29.15 26.93
CA ALA A 823 -15.80 29.02 28.00
C ALA A 823 -16.48 28.80 29.37
N GLY A 824 -17.53 29.56 29.68
CA GLY A 824 -18.36 29.38 30.87
C GLY A 824 -19.05 28.00 30.91
N VAL A 825 -19.53 27.51 29.76
CA VAL A 825 -20.06 26.14 29.63
C VAL A 825 -18.97 25.10 29.91
N ALA A 826 -17.76 25.27 29.36
CA ALA A 826 -16.64 24.38 29.67
C ALA A 826 -16.29 24.39 31.17
N GLY A 827 -16.26 25.57 31.82
CA GLY A 827 -16.05 25.72 33.26
C GLY A 827 -17.11 25.03 34.11
N LEU A 828 -18.39 25.14 33.74
CA LEU A 828 -19.50 24.42 34.39
C LEU A 828 -19.35 22.90 34.24
N LEU A 829 -18.95 22.42 33.07
CA LEU A 829 -18.81 20.98 32.79
C LEU A 829 -17.64 20.38 33.58
N VAL A 830 -16.50 21.08 33.66
CA VAL A 830 -15.36 20.67 34.51
C VAL A 830 -15.75 20.73 35.99
N GLY A 831 -16.47 21.77 36.42
CA GLY A 831 -16.97 21.88 37.79
C GLY A 831 -18.01 20.83 38.18
N GLY A 832 -18.85 20.42 37.23
CA GLY A 832 -19.76 19.30 37.41
C GLY A 832 -19.02 17.95 37.49
N TYR A 833 -17.97 17.78 36.69
CA TYR A 833 -17.09 16.61 36.79
C TYR A 833 -16.42 16.51 38.16
N THR A 834 -15.76 17.58 38.62
CA THR A 834 -15.07 17.58 39.93
C THR A 834 -16.04 17.39 41.09
N ALA A 835 -17.23 17.99 41.01
CA ALA A 835 -18.30 17.80 41.99
C ALA A 835 -18.78 16.35 42.09
N LEU A 836 -19.00 15.67 40.96
CA LEU A 836 -19.51 14.30 40.94
C LEU A 836 -18.43 13.26 41.30
N GLU A 837 -17.17 13.51 40.92
CA GLU A 837 -16.06 12.58 41.16
C GLU A 837 -15.52 12.66 42.60
N LEU A 838 -15.31 13.88 43.12
CA LEU A 838 -14.69 14.08 44.44
C LEU A 838 -15.71 14.05 45.59
N LEU A 839 -17.01 14.31 45.31
CA LEU A 839 -18.05 14.48 46.33
C LEU A 839 -19.35 13.72 45.99
N PRO A 840 -19.33 12.40 45.77
CA PRO A 840 -20.45 11.64 45.19
C PRO A 840 -21.75 11.62 46.03
N SER A 841 -21.67 11.85 47.35
CA SER A 841 -22.79 11.73 48.30
C SER A 841 -23.35 13.07 48.82
N GLN A 842 -22.76 14.21 48.46
CA GLN A 842 -23.11 15.51 49.03
C GLN A 842 -23.75 16.46 48.01
N LEU A 843 -25.06 16.29 47.80
CA LEU A 843 -25.91 17.12 46.94
C LEU A 843 -25.72 18.65 47.10
N PRO A 844 -25.65 19.23 48.32
CA PRO A 844 -25.52 20.69 48.44
C PRO A 844 -24.16 21.20 47.93
N LEU A 845 -23.09 20.43 48.12
CA LEU A 845 -21.75 20.78 47.64
C LEU A 845 -21.58 20.55 46.14
N GLN A 846 -22.27 19.55 45.58
CA GLN A 846 -22.31 19.31 44.15
C GLN A 846 -22.94 20.48 43.37
N LEU A 847 -23.92 21.16 43.96
CA LEU A 847 -24.58 22.32 43.35
C LEU A 847 -23.75 23.61 43.48
N SER A 848 -22.91 23.74 44.51
CA SER A 848 -22.12 24.95 44.76
C SER A 848 -20.77 24.98 44.04
N LEU A 849 -20.12 23.83 43.83
CA LEU A 849 -18.78 23.72 43.20
C LEU A 849 -18.66 24.21 41.74
N PRO A 850 -19.65 24.04 40.85
CA PRO A 850 -19.52 24.49 39.46
C PRO A 850 -19.56 26.01 39.30
N VAL A 851 -20.09 26.75 40.28
CA VAL A 851 -20.18 28.23 40.26
C VAL A 851 -18.81 28.93 40.28
N PRO A 852 -17.87 28.60 41.19
CA PRO A 852 -16.53 29.21 41.19
C PRO A 852 -15.71 28.84 39.94
N LEU A 853 -15.85 27.63 39.41
CA LEU A 853 -15.14 27.21 38.19
C LEU A 853 -15.69 27.88 36.93
N LEU A 854 -17.00 28.17 36.88
CA LEU A 854 -17.57 29.06 35.87
C LEU A 854 -16.97 30.47 35.99
N SER A 855 -16.87 31.03 37.20
CA SER A 855 -16.30 32.37 37.41
C SER A 855 -14.81 32.48 37.05
N ALA A 856 -14.04 31.39 37.16
CA ALA A 856 -12.63 31.35 36.79
C ALA A 856 -12.40 31.13 35.28
N SER A 857 -13.42 30.63 34.56
CA SER A 857 -13.36 30.33 33.13
C SER A 857 -13.83 31.48 32.22
N ILE A 858 -14.64 32.38 32.77
CA ILE A 858 -15.10 33.64 32.14
C ILE A 858 -14.01 34.69 32.31
#